data_AF-A0AAE0XJ94-F1
#
_entry.id   AF-A0AAE0XJ94-F1
#
_cell.length_a   1.000
_cell.length_b   1.000
_cell.length_c   1.000
_cell.angle_alpha   90.00
_cell.angle_beta   90.00
_cell.angle_gamma   90.00
#
_symmetry.space_group_name_H-M   'P 1'
#
loop_
_entity.id
_entity.type
_entity.pdbx_description
1 polymer ?
#
loop_
_entity_poly.entity_id
_entity_poly.type
_entity_poly.pdbx_seq_one_letter_code
_entity_poly.pdbx_strand_id
1 'polypeptide(L)'
;MADPGVAAEVSVSDLVLVPMKLEAFVLNEAVSDGGEFEAKIAPITQPNYTFLRPEEFYIQNDILNQIDIHAASPASKNSRVTDLRTGLPRANRLGVYLHWTLPRLYRTAAVSKDAPGPGQDTQTPQLAPARWLVVRHIVPGSFAPADAEINELDAWVIETEPGSGNANISIREQAEVFIGKKTALADWDKDATGPRVQVSLFNSSNQLFPDYQPHNSNVFSMVDPLDYGDGKKLTSAKMSYYVAGWHASSDDDPFSRGMATAGTDKLGVLKALSLILKDETTKGIAEWSSASASPTQAVCHGAMYDVEWDASRKPTGVLADIFAKKLNDQLPVAIGETPINALLAFVDAHKAMDTDKGEIDRLNSSIDALKKQLPDAKPAAKPPFSRALDPTLLVGGVPSGWPHDFLQNTPVRLRGQIVQPSSQAATTVDTVSLRQIISQLFADTPEAVLDDYLSKAQQDEMKQELEAGFNSPMSNRRRHSPTGRQTMDDAFQASKAGGLTLNSLDFIGDETALTPYGTLVTALTGSSMFKPATHGQFRMIKLNIVDKFGQVVHAINPSVPPNEAKPLYPCISERLRHQSKAANPLAANTVQEDKPGNCESVQLPPRINQPARINAHFVDIMDGVGPLREDENPVWGWLVVNFPDSGLQLFQADGTFCREIRFGGPKGTLASDDWLPFGPPRDAADRAKSTKVAQLNGFIERLKDASYLQGIVSMIEESSKNSPAAPNAYAETLASVIGKPLALVNVGWSLELAGDAYSNQSDFHTALPSDLSLLGGPQSSVSGHYTFPIKIGDKNRLFDGTIGYFSPRSKGTATASDFYNLDTLHTYYVSNPAGTGDPRSELTTASYPKLSPMWIPPFSNQPDLSAVDPSSYAATYARSLTVVGALIDPFCPINVYSGILPPKPLRLLPWVWQEAFSKMTAFFHLGPLVMTHEVPPYSTESTLTDRWDQVALVAVECATMTPVAATAFIPLAVDQVAPGVAFDKAPYTAIEGYLQMRRAIEKTS
;
A
#
# COMPACT_ATOMS: atom_id res chain seq x y z
N MET A 1 3.81 -2.01 -86.28
CA MET A 1 5.00 -2.34 -85.48
C MET A 1 4.73 -1.84 -84.09
N ALA A 2 4.62 -2.77 -83.14
CA ALA A 2 4.40 -2.48 -81.73
C ALA A 2 5.75 -2.18 -81.06
N ASP A 3 5.77 -1.21 -80.16
CA ASP A 3 6.83 -1.02 -79.17
C ASP A 3 6.23 -1.35 -77.79
N PRO A 4 6.64 -2.45 -77.12
CA PRO A 4 6.17 -2.81 -75.79
C PRO A 4 7.22 -2.38 -74.76
N GLY A 5 6.90 -1.41 -73.89
CA GLY A 5 7.87 -1.00 -72.88
C GLY A 5 7.51 0.18 -71.99
N VAL A 6 6.31 0.20 -71.41
CA VAL A 6 6.08 0.97 -70.17
C VAL A 6 5.56 0.00 -69.13
N ALA A 7 6.45 -0.40 -68.23
CA ALA A 7 6.14 -1.21 -67.06
C ALA A 7 5.06 -0.50 -66.23
N ALA A 8 4.13 -1.30 -65.73
CA ALA A 8 3.01 -0.90 -64.90
C ALA A 8 3.43 0.05 -63.76
N GLU A 9 2.69 1.16 -63.62
CA GLU A 9 2.66 1.95 -62.39
C GLU A 9 2.37 1.02 -61.21
N VAL A 10 3.34 0.91 -60.30
CA VAL A 10 3.19 0.22 -59.01
C VAL A 10 2.07 0.94 -58.24
N SER A 11 0.97 0.23 -57.94
CA SER A 11 -0.07 0.76 -57.06
C SER A 11 0.55 1.09 -55.69
N VAL A 12 0.65 2.38 -55.38
CA VAL A 12 1.31 2.86 -54.17
C VAL A 12 0.49 2.46 -52.94
N SER A 13 1.06 1.67 -52.04
CA SER A 13 0.48 1.32 -50.73
C SER A 13 0.24 2.56 -49.87
N ASP A 14 -0.87 2.59 -49.13
CA ASP A 14 -1.16 3.65 -48.16
C ASP A 14 -0.22 3.50 -46.95
N LEU A 15 0.19 4.62 -46.33
CA LEU A 15 1.09 4.61 -45.17
C LEU A 15 0.45 5.28 -43.95
N VAL A 16 0.59 4.63 -42.80
CA VAL A 16 0.29 5.19 -41.48
C VAL A 16 1.61 5.53 -40.80
N LEU A 17 1.85 6.82 -40.58
CA LEU A 17 3.05 7.32 -39.92
C LEU A 17 2.85 7.36 -38.41
N VAL A 18 3.62 6.53 -37.71
CA VAL A 18 3.62 6.42 -36.24
C VAL A 18 4.82 7.19 -35.69
N PRO A 19 4.62 8.28 -34.92
CA PRO A 19 5.74 8.99 -34.33
C PRO A 19 6.37 8.18 -33.20
N MET A 20 7.69 8.30 -33.04
CA MET A 20 8.44 7.74 -31.93
C MET A 20 9.41 8.77 -31.35
N LYS A 21 9.75 8.62 -30.06
CA LYS A 21 10.74 9.48 -29.41
C LYS A 21 12.13 9.03 -29.87
N LEU A 22 12.89 9.94 -30.49
CA LEU A 22 14.30 9.77 -30.83
C LEU A 22 15.12 10.66 -29.91
N GLU A 23 16.15 10.10 -29.29
CA GLU A 23 17.06 10.82 -28.39
C GLU A 23 18.51 10.61 -28.83
N ALA A 24 19.33 11.62 -28.59
CA ALA A 24 20.76 11.61 -28.89
C ALA A 24 21.57 11.85 -27.60
N PHE A 25 22.62 11.06 -27.40
CA PHE A 25 23.58 11.19 -26.31
C PHE A 25 25.00 11.31 -26.87
N VAL A 26 25.70 12.38 -26.50
CA VAL A 26 27.06 12.66 -26.95
C VAL A 26 28.06 12.06 -25.96
N LEU A 27 28.88 11.11 -26.43
CA LEU A 27 29.92 10.48 -25.62
C LEU A 27 31.32 10.87 -26.10
N ASN A 28 32.04 11.62 -25.27
CA ASN A 28 33.46 11.91 -25.39
C ASN A 28 34.16 11.67 -24.03
N GLU A 29 35.49 11.81 -23.98
CA GLU A 29 36.26 11.59 -22.75
C GLU A 29 35.85 12.54 -21.62
N ALA A 30 35.64 13.82 -21.93
CA ALA A 30 35.24 14.84 -20.96
C ALA A 30 33.89 14.55 -20.28
N VAL A 31 32.94 13.95 -21.01
CA VAL A 31 31.65 13.49 -20.47
C VAL A 31 31.84 12.32 -19.48
N SER A 32 32.85 11.47 -19.67
CA SER A 32 33.12 10.34 -18.79
C SER A 32 33.83 10.71 -17.51
N ASP A 33 34.65 11.75 -17.51
CA ASP A 33 35.40 12.16 -16.33
C ASP A 33 34.48 12.71 -15.24
N GLY A 34 33.62 13.69 -15.59
CA GLY A 34 32.60 14.29 -14.70
C GLY A 34 33.14 14.92 -13.41
N GLY A 35 32.59 16.07 -13.00
CA GLY A 35 32.82 16.64 -11.67
C GLY A 35 32.28 15.78 -10.49
N GLU A 36 32.49 16.25 -9.25
CA GLU A 36 32.01 15.57 -8.03
C GLU A 36 30.48 15.38 -8.02
N PHE A 37 29.73 16.41 -8.41
CA PHE A 37 28.26 16.42 -8.49
C PHE A 37 27.75 16.40 -9.93
N GLU A 38 28.52 15.82 -10.84
CA GLU A 38 28.11 15.64 -12.24
C GLU A 38 27.89 14.17 -12.55
N ALA A 39 27.13 13.90 -13.60
CA ALA A 39 26.93 12.55 -14.08
C ALA A 39 28.24 12.00 -14.64
N LYS A 40 28.51 10.75 -14.29
CA LYS A 40 29.63 9.94 -14.81
C LYS A 40 29.07 8.89 -15.78
N ILE A 41 29.93 8.07 -16.38
CA ILE A 41 29.49 7.06 -17.35
C ILE A 41 29.72 5.65 -16.79
N ALA A 42 28.66 4.82 -16.77
CA ALA A 42 28.77 3.43 -16.37
C ALA A 42 29.74 2.67 -17.28
N PRO A 43 30.69 1.90 -16.72
CA PRO A 43 31.46 0.97 -17.53
C PRO A 43 30.56 -0.13 -18.09
N ILE A 44 30.93 -0.65 -19.25
CA ILE A 44 30.23 -1.79 -19.85
C ILE A 44 30.89 -3.06 -19.31
N THR A 45 30.12 -3.86 -18.56
CA THR A 45 30.49 -5.22 -18.18
C THR A 45 30.14 -6.17 -19.32
N GLN A 46 31.07 -7.06 -19.68
CA GLN A 46 30.75 -8.12 -20.63
C GLN A 46 29.92 -9.20 -19.92
N PRO A 47 28.93 -9.80 -20.60
CA PRO A 47 28.22 -10.95 -20.06
C PRO A 47 29.20 -12.09 -19.80
N ASN A 48 29.16 -12.65 -18.60
CA ASN A 48 29.93 -13.80 -18.20
C ASN A 48 29.14 -15.09 -18.44
N TYR A 49 29.20 -15.61 -19.66
CA TYR A 49 28.52 -16.85 -20.04
C TYR A 49 29.02 -18.10 -19.31
N THR A 50 30.12 -18.02 -18.55
CA THR A 50 30.51 -19.13 -17.65
C THR A 50 29.47 -19.40 -16.57
N PHE A 51 28.65 -18.40 -16.23
CA PHE A 51 27.55 -18.52 -15.28
C PHE A 51 26.38 -19.38 -15.77
N LEU A 52 26.31 -19.69 -17.07
CA LEU A 52 25.31 -20.60 -17.62
C LEU A 52 25.79 -22.05 -17.73
N ARG A 53 27.00 -22.35 -17.25
CA ARG A 53 27.57 -23.71 -17.35
C ARG A 53 26.99 -24.60 -16.25
N PRO A 54 26.52 -25.81 -16.57
CA PRO A 54 25.98 -26.77 -15.61
C PRO A 54 27.11 -27.48 -14.84
N GLU A 55 27.94 -26.72 -14.14
CA GLU A 55 28.94 -27.22 -13.18
C GLU A 55 28.47 -26.83 -11.76
N GLU A 56 28.62 -27.74 -10.79
CA GLU A 56 27.95 -27.75 -9.45
C GLU A 56 28.03 -26.45 -8.62
N PHE A 57 28.84 -25.45 -9.00
CA PHE A 57 29.08 -24.24 -8.22
C PHE A 57 28.97 -22.90 -8.97
N TYR A 58 28.63 -22.90 -10.27
CA TYR A 58 28.70 -21.68 -11.10
C TYR A 58 27.41 -21.24 -11.79
N ILE A 59 26.31 -21.98 -11.65
CA ILE A 59 25.04 -21.59 -12.29
C ILE A 59 24.52 -20.31 -11.60
N GLN A 60 24.50 -19.19 -12.33
CA GLN A 60 23.83 -17.96 -11.92
C GLN A 60 22.72 -17.63 -12.94
N ASN A 61 21.61 -17.07 -12.44
CA ASN A 61 20.49 -16.64 -13.28
C ASN A 61 20.81 -15.36 -14.06
N ASP A 62 21.79 -14.57 -13.62
CA ASP A 62 22.25 -13.37 -14.29
C ASP A 62 23.66 -13.57 -14.86
N ILE A 63 23.82 -13.28 -16.15
CA ILE A 63 25.12 -13.33 -16.83
C ILE A 63 25.85 -11.99 -16.76
N LEU A 64 25.18 -10.90 -16.39
CA LEU A 64 25.79 -9.59 -16.27
C LEU A 64 26.16 -9.32 -14.80
N ASN A 65 27.44 -9.04 -14.56
CA ASN A 65 27.89 -8.56 -13.26
C ASN A 65 27.31 -7.17 -12.95
N GLN A 66 27.13 -6.88 -11.67
CA GLN A 66 26.80 -5.54 -11.20
C GLN A 66 27.77 -4.50 -11.76
N ILE A 67 27.23 -3.35 -12.18
CA ILE A 67 28.03 -2.25 -12.74
C ILE A 67 28.98 -1.72 -11.65
N ASP A 68 30.28 -1.85 -11.89
CA ASP A 68 31.30 -1.29 -11.03
C ASP A 68 31.53 0.20 -11.29
N ILE A 69 30.79 1.03 -10.57
CA ILE A 69 30.89 2.49 -10.69
C ILE A 69 32.23 3.06 -10.18
N HIS A 70 33.07 2.29 -9.50
CA HIS A 70 34.42 2.77 -9.12
C HIS A 70 35.29 2.98 -10.35
N ALA A 71 34.96 2.31 -11.46
CA ALA A 71 35.58 2.48 -12.77
C ALA A 71 34.80 3.44 -13.69
N ALA A 72 33.79 4.15 -13.21
CA ALA A 72 33.02 5.11 -14.03
C ALA A 72 33.84 6.35 -14.40
N SER A 73 34.81 6.73 -13.57
CA SER A 73 35.70 7.88 -13.74
C SER A 73 37.06 7.61 -13.10
N PRO A 74 38.18 8.11 -13.65
CA PRO A 74 38.29 8.85 -14.91
C PRO A 74 38.12 7.94 -16.15
N ALA A 75 37.95 8.54 -17.33
CA ALA A 75 37.78 7.89 -18.63
C ALA A 75 38.83 6.81 -18.92
N SER A 76 40.07 7.02 -18.45
CA SER A 76 41.19 6.08 -18.59
C SER A 76 40.98 4.74 -17.88
N LYS A 77 40.13 4.70 -16.85
CA LYS A 77 39.75 3.46 -16.13
C LYS A 77 38.42 2.88 -16.57
N ASN A 78 37.69 3.59 -17.43
CA ASN A 78 36.35 3.21 -17.84
C ASN A 78 36.40 2.26 -19.03
N SER A 79 35.96 1.01 -18.86
CA SER A 79 35.95 0.00 -19.93
C SER A 79 35.02 0.34 -21.13
N ARG A 80 34.09 1.28 -20.94
CA ARG A 80 33.25 1.81 -22.01
C ARG A 80 34.05 2.70 -22.95
N VAL A 81 34.93 3.54 -22.40
CA VAL A 81 35.68 4.58 -23.12
C VAL A 81 37.09 4.14 -23.50
N THR A 82 37.77 3.38 -22.65
CA THR A 82 39.17 3.00 -22.81
C THR A 82 39.32 1.49 -22.85
N ASP A 83 40.21 0.98 -23.71
CA ASP A 83 40.60 -0.41 -23.68
C ASP A 83 41.61 -0.65 -22.56
N LEU A 84 41.13 -1.19 -21.42
CA LEU A 84 41.93 -1.33 -20.20
C LEU A 84 43.19 -2.19 -20.35
N ARG A 85 43.27 -3.03 -21.39
CA ARG A 85 44.47 -3.83 -21.70
C ARG A 85 45.56 -3.00 -22.36
N THR A 86 45.19 -2.07 -23.24
CA THR A 86 46.15 -1.27 -24.04
C THR A 86 46.31 0.15 -23.51
N GLY A 87 45.38 0.63 -22.68
CA GLY A 87 45.33 2.00 -22.18
C GLY A 87 44.90 3.03 -23.23
N LEU A 88 44.51 2.59 -24.44
CA LEU A 88 44.12 3.47 -25.53
C LEU A 88 42.60 3.73 -25.55
N PRO A 89 42.14 4.94 -25.89
CA PRO A 89 40.73 5.24 -26.07
C PRO A 89 40.10 4.37 -27.17
N ARG A 90 38.89 3.88 -26.91
CA ARG A 90 38.06 3.14 -27.87
C ARG A 90 37.39 4.14 -28.80
N ALA A 91 38.13 4.60 -29.79
CA ALA A 91 37.69 5.62 -30.74
C ALA A 91 36.37 5.28 -31.43
N ASN A 92 36.09 3.99 -31.68
CA ASN A 92 34.83 3.50 -32.26
C ASN A 92 33.60 3.61 -31.34
N ARG A 93 33.79 3.86 -30.04
CA ARG A 93 32.72 4.06 -29.05
C ARG A 93 32.49 5.52 -28.71
N LEU A 94 33.38 6.42 -29.10
CA LEU A 94 33.20 7.86 -28.97
C LEU A 94 32.41 8.37 -30.16
N GLY A 95 31.41 9.22 -29.89
CA GLY A 95 30.50 9.72 -30.91
C GLY A 95 29.09 9.99 -30.39
N VAL A 96 28.13 10.04 -31.30
CA VAL A 96 26.71 10.30 -30.99
C VAL A 96 25.96 8.97 -30.91
N TYR A 97 25.35 8.70 -29.76
CA TYR A 97 24.48 7.56 -29.51
C TYR A 97 23.05 7.98 -29.77
N LEU A 98 22.41 7.34 -30.74
CA LEU A 98 20.99 7.48 -31.01
C LEU A 98 20.25 6.33 -30.33
N HIS A 99 19.13 6.62 -29.69
CA HIS A 99 18.20 5.62 -29.16
C HIS A 99 16.77 6.06 -29.46
N TRP A 100 15.93 5.12 -29.92
CA TRP A 100 14.52 5.40 -30.15
C TRP A 100 13.62 4.52 -29.30
N THR A 101 12.66 5.16 -28.66
CA THR A 101 11.69 4.49 -27.78
C THR A 101 10.55 3.93 -28.63
N LEU A 102 10.36 2.60 -28.59
CA LEU A 102 9.25 1.97 -29.32
C LEU A 102 7.88 2.53 -28.90
N PRO A 103 6.99 2.84 -29.86
CA PRO A 103 5.61 3.26 -29.59
C PRO A 103 4.82 2.24 -28.77
N ARG A 104 3.75 2.71 -28.11
CA ARG A 104 2.89 1.89 -27.25
C ARG A 104 2.35 0.63 -27.94
N LEU A 105 2.07 0.70 -29.24
CA LEU A 105 1.50 -0.41 -30.01
C LEU A 105 2.39 -1.68 -30.02
N TYR A 106 3.70 -1.54 -29.84
CA TYR A 106 4.65 -2.67 -29.74
C TYR A 106 4.89 -3.12 -28.30
N ARG A 107 4.34 -2.41 -27.31
CA ARG A 107 4.48 -2.67 -25.88
C ARG A 107 3.23 -3.30 -25.27
N THR A 108 2.19 -3.49 -26.08
CA THR A 108 0.94 -4.15 -25.70
C THR A 108 0.78 -5.46 -26.46
N ALA A 109 0.13 -6.45 -25.85
CA ALA A 109 -0.25 -7.68 -26.53
C ALA A 109 -1.66 -7.54 -27.10
N ALA A 110 -1.91 -8.11 -28.29
CA ALA A 110 -3.26 -8.21 -28.85
C ALA A 110 -3.96 -9.45 -28.28
N VAL A 111 -5.22 -9.28 -27.86
CA VAL A 111 -6.07 -10.39 -27.43
C VAL A 111 -6.79 -10.94 -28.66
N SER A 112 -6.43 -12.15 -29.09
CA SER A 112 -7.19 -12.85 -30.13
C SER A 112 -8.43 -13.49 -29.52
N LYS A 113 -9.61 -13.23 -30.08
CA LYS A 113 -10.88 -13.87 -29.68
C LYS A 113 -11.16 -15.19 -30.41
N ASP A 114 -10.29 -15.63 -31.32
CA ASP A 114 -10.57 -16.73 -32.24
C ASP A 114 -10.05 -18.10 -31.78
N ALA A 115 -9.75 -18.29 -30.50
CA ALA A 115 -9.49 -19.63 -29.96
C ALA A 115 -10.81 -20.41 -29.80
N PRO A 116 -10.97 -21.60 -30.43
CA PRO A 116 -12.17 -22.41 -30.29
C PRO A 116 -12.18 -23.11 -28.93
N GLY A 117 -12.52 -22.40 -27.85
CA GLY A 117 -12.74 -22.99 -26.54
C GLY A 117 -12.83 -21.97 -25.39
N PRO A 118 -13.70 -22.17 -24.39
CA PRO A 118 -13.73 -21.33 -23.20
C PRO A 118 -12.49 -21.61 -22.34
N GLY A 119 -11.46 -20.76 -22.44
CA GLY A 119 -10.28 -20.84 -21.56
C GLY A 119 -8.91 -20.47 -22.16
N GLN A 120 -8.81 -20.13 -23.45
CA GLN A 120 -7.55 -19.72 -24.06
C GLN A 120 -7.65 -18.31 -24.67
N ASP A 121 -7.49 -17.28 -23.84
CA ASP A 121 -7.12 -15.95 -24.33
C ASP A 121 -5.63 -16.01 -24.75
N THR A 122 -5.32 -16.43 -25.97
CA THR A 122 -3.96 -16.35 -26.51
C THR A 122 -3.60 -14.89 -26.78
N GLN A 123 -2.90 -14.27 -25.82
CA GLN A 123 -2.25 -12.98 -26.04
C GLN A 123 -1.12 -13.18 -27.05
N THR A 124 -1.27 -12.63 -28.25
CA THR A 124 -0.21 -12.68 -29.26
C THR A 124 0.64 -11.41 -29.11
N PRO A 125 1.93 -11.52 -28.74
CA PRO A 125 2.79 -10.34 -28.62
C PRO A 125 3.00 -9.70 -29.99
N GLN A 126 2.97 -8.37 -30.04
CA GLN A 126 3.23 -7.62 -31.28
C GLN A 126 4.73 -7.63 -31.59
N LEU A 127 5.07 -7.82 -32.87
CA LEU A 127 6.45 -7.77 -33.35
C LEU A 127 6.87 -6.33 -33.58
N ALA A 128 8.08 -5.97 -33.14
CA ALA A 128 8.67 -4.65 -33.43
C ALA A 128 9.25 -4.62 -34.86
N PRO A 129 9.38 -3.42 -35.47
CA PRO A 129 10.02 -3.30 -36.78
C PRO A 129 11.44 -3.88 -36.76
N ALA A 130 11.71 -4.77 -37.72
CA ALA A 130 13.01 -5.44 -37.86
C ALA A 130 14.00 -4.66 -38.71
N ARG A 131 13.58 -3.54 -39.32
CA ARG A 131 14.39 -2.68 -40.21
C ARG A 131 14.20 -1.21 -39.83
N TRP A 132 15.32 -0.49 -39.75
CA TRP A 132 15.40 0.92 -39.42
C TRP A 132 16.36 1.63 -40.35
N LEU A 133 15.92 2.68 -41.02
CA LEU A 133 16.74 3.60 -41.78
C LEU A 133 17.12 4.75 -40.87
N VAL A 134 18.41 4.97 -40.68
CA VAL A 134 18.97 6.12 -39.97
C VAL A 134 19.63 7.02 -41.00
N VAL A 135 19.21 8.28 -41.06
CA VAL A 135 19.80 9.31 -41.93
C VAL A 135 20.41 10.39 -41.05
N ARG A 136 21.68 10.70 -41.28
CA ARG A 136 22.35 11.87 -40.72
C ARG A 136 22.40 12.97 -41.77
N HIS A 137 22.02 14.18 -41.37
CA HIS A 137 22.25 15.41 -42.12
C HIS A 137 23.22 16.30 -41.35
N ILE A 138 24.39 16.60 -41.92
CA ILE A 138 25.36 17.52 -41.31
C ILE A 138 25.10 18.91 -41.86
N VAL A 139 25.04 19.92 -40.98
CA VAL A 139 24.88 21.31 -41.40
C VAL A 139 26.15 21.75 -42.13
N PRO A 140 26.07 22.17 -43.41
CA PRO A 140 27.26 22.56 -44.17
C PRO A 140 28.07 23.66 -43.47
N GLY A 141 29.39 23.49 -43.42
CA GLY A 141 30.30 24.45 -42.77
C GLY A 141 30.28 24.44 -41.23
N SER A 142 29.52 23.55 -40.59
CA SER A 142 29.45 23.45 -39.12
C SER A 142 30.42 22.43 -38.50
N PHE A 143 31.27 21.80 -39.32
CA PHE A 143 32.15 20.71 -38.89
C PHE A 143 33.64 21.08 -38.97
N ALA A 144 34.45 20.40 -38.17
CA ALA A 144 35.91 20.52 -38.16
C ALA A 144 36.58 19.13 -38.17
N PRO A 145 37.72 18.97 -38.86
CA PRO A 145 38.43 20.01 -39.63
C PRO A 145 37.72 20.35 -40.96
N ALA A 146 37.88 21.57 -41.46
CA ALA A 146 37.10 22.09 -42.59
C ALA A 146 37.41 21.41 -43.94
N ASP A 147 38.54 20.71 -44.02
CA ASP A 147 39.00 19.90 -45.15
C ASP A 147 38.54 18.43 -45.06
N ALA A 148 37.68 18.07 -44.10
CA ALA A 148 37.13 16.73 -44.00
C ALA A 148 36.21 16.41 -45.19
N GLU A 149 36.52 15.35 -45.93
CA GLU A 149 35.69 14.80 -47.02
C GLU A 149 34.51 14.01 -46.44
N ILE A 150 33.51 14.72 -45.90
CA ILE A 150 32.29 14.12 -45.36
C ILE A 150 31.07 14.48 -46.18
N ASN A 151 30.18 13.50 -46.40
CA ASN A 151 28.93 13.74 -47.10
C ASN A 151 27.98 14.58 -46.23
N GLU A 152 27.23 15.47 -46.87
CA GLU A 152 26.16 16.22 -46.19
C GLU A 152 25.08 15.27 -45.64
N LEU A 153 24.79 14.20 -46.40
CA LEU A 153 23.85 13.15 -46.03
C LEU A 153 24.55 11.80 -46.04
N ASP A 154 24.50 11.11 -44.91
CA ASP A 154 24.86 9.70 -44.80
C ASP A 154 23.69 8.91 -44.24
N ALA A 155 23.57 7.66 -44.67
CA ALA A 155 22.47 6.81 -44.26
C ALA A 155 22.91 5.37 -44.00
N TRP A 156 22.26 4.74 -43.03
CA TRP A 156 22.50 3.36 -42.64
C TRP A 156 21.17 2.63 -42.47
N VAL A 157 21.17 1.35 -42.82
CA VAL A 157 20.10 0.43 -42.45
C VAL A 157 20.55 -0.40 -41.27
N ILE A 158 19.73 -0.38 -40.23
CA ILE A 158 19.86 -1.23 -39.06
C ILE A 158 18.79 -2.31 -39.17
N GLU A 159 19.22 -3.56 -39.17
CA GLU A 159 18.32 -4.69 -39.33
C GLU A 159 18.67 -5.84 -38.38
N THR A 160 17.69 -6.68 -38.06
CA THR A 160 17.98 -7.91 -37.32
C THR A 160 18.70 -8.91 -38.23
N GLU A 161 19.77 -9.52 -37.70
CA GLU A 161 20.54 -10.55 -38.42
C GLU A 161 19.62 -11.71 -38.85
N PRO A 162 19.88 -12.36 -39.99
CA PRO A 162 19.26 -13.63 -40.33
C PRO A 162 19.65 -14.64 -39.26
N GLY A 163 18.68 -15.03 -38.43
CA GLY A 163 18.88 -16.07 -37.45
C GLY A 163 19.20 -17.37 -38.17
N SER A 164 20.31 -18.02 -37.82
CA SER A 164 20.42 -19.43 -38.18
C SER A 164 19.26 -20.13 -37.46
N GLY A 165 18.29 -20.65 -38.22
CA GLY A 165 17.25 -21.54 -37.69
C GLY A 165 17.82 -22.87 -37.17
N ASN A 166 19.14 -22.99 -36.99
CA ASN A 166 19.76 -24.16 -36.42
C ASN A 166 19.68 -24.10 -34.90
N ALA A 167 18.80 -24.92 -34.34
CA ALA A 167 18.76 -25.29 -32.93
C ALA A 167 20.05 -25.99 -32.41
N ASN A 168 21.16 -25.95 -33.17
CA ASN A 168 22.42 -26.64 -32.93
C ASN A 168 23.63 -25.69 -32.95
N ILE A 169 23.47 -24.40 -32.64
CA ILE A 169 24.62 -23.55 -32.32
C ILE A 169 25.18 -24.04 -30.99
N SER A 170 26.48 -24.36 -30.92
CA SER A 170 27.08 -24.76 -29.67
C SER A 170 27.02 -23.60 -28.66
N ILE A 171 26.84 -23.87 -27.37
CA ILE A 171 26.80 -22.82 -26.33
C ILE A 171 28.07 -21.93 -26.32
N ARG A 172 29.17 -22.41 -26.93
CA ARG A 172 30.40 -21.66 -27.13
C ARG A 172 30.30 -20.63 -28.27
N GLU A 173 29.58 -20.95 -29.35
CA GLU A 173 29.37 -20.08 -30.51
C GLU A 173 28.20 -19.09 -30.30
N GLN A 174 27.29 -19.39 -29.38
CA GLN A 174 26.15 -18.51 -29.04
C GLN A 174 26.59 -17.14 -28.48
N ALA A 175 27.79 -17.04 -27.90
CA ALA A 175 28.35 -15.81 -27.36
C ALA A 175 28.77 -14.78 -28.44
N GLU A 176 28.80 -15.18 -29.72
CA GLU A 176 29.27 -14.36 -30.83
C GLU A 176 28.14 -13.90 -31.77
N VAL A 177 26.89 -14.27 -31.48
CA VAL A 177 25.72 -13.90 -32.31
C VAL A 177 25.12 -12.59 -31.81
N PHE A 178 25.31 -11.52 -32.60
CA PHE A 178 24.67 -10.22 -32.36
C PHE A 178 23.29 -10.20 -33.04
N ILE A 179 22.27 -9.68 -32.35
CA ILE A 179 20.93 -9.56 -32.92
C ILE A 179 20.89 -8.47 -33.99
N GLY A 180 21.64 -7.38 -33.79
CA GLY A 180 21.57 -6.16 -34.58
C GLY A 180 22.72 -5.99 -35.56
N LYS A 181 22.38 -5.75 -36.83
CA LYS A 181 23.32 -5.48 -37.94
C LYS A 181 23.21 -4.02 -38.38
N LYS A 182 24.34 -3.34 -38.58
CA LYS A 182 24.42 -1.99 -39.16
C LYS A 182 25.09 -2.07 -40.53
N THR A 183 24.44 -1.58 -41.58
CA THR A 183 24.98 -1.56 -42.95
C THR A 183 24.81 -0.17 -43.55
N ALA A 184 25.82 0.35 -44.25
CA ALA A 184 25.69 1.61 -44.98
C ALA A 184 24.63 1.44 -46.08
N LEU A 185 23.81 2.47 -46.33
CA LEU A 185 22.71 2.37 -47.28
C LEU A 185 23.21 2.03 -48.71
N ALA A 186 24.39 2.51 -49.08
CA ALA A 186 25.01 2.21 -50.38
C ALA A 186 25.35 0.72 -50.58
N ASP A 187 25.66 0.02 -49.48
CA ASP A 187 26.05 -1.40 -49.48
C ASP A 187 24.89 -2.33 -49.09
N TRP A 188 23.71 -1.78 -48.83
CA TRP A 188 22.58 -2.55 -48.31
C TRP A 188 21.83 -3.28 -49.42
N ASP A 189 21.78 -4.62 -49.30
CA ASP A 189 20.98 -5.48 -50.18
C ASP A 189 19.58 -5.72 -49.59
N LYS A 190 18.57 -5.17 -50.26
CA LYS A 190 17.16 -5.31 -49.90
C LYS A 190 16.63 -6.75 -50.04
N ASP A 191 17.23 -7.55 -50.93
CA ASP A 191 16.75 -8.87 -51.38
C ASP A 191 17.47 -10.03 -50.66
N ALA A 192 18.34 -9.72 -49.69
CA ALA A 192 18.98 -10.72 -48.84
C ALA A 192 17.93 -11.57 -48.09
N THR A 193 17.76 -12.81 -48.54
CA THR A 193 16.74 -13.77 -48.10
C THR A 193 17.31 -14.69 -47.00
N GLY A 194 16.78 -14.58 -45.79
CA GLY A 194 17.09 -15.47 -44.67
C GLY A 194 16.06 -15.30 -43.55
N PRO A 195 15.74 -16.36 -42.77
CA PRO A 195 14.86 -16.24 -41.62
C PRO A 195 15.48 -15.28 -40.61
N ARG A 196 14.77 -14.23 -40.20
CA ARG A 196 15.29 -13.18 -39.31
C ARG A 196 14.83 -13.40 -37.88
N VAL A 197 15.62 -12.93 -36.93
CA VAL A 197 15.20 -12.92 -35.52
C VAL A 197 14.02 -11.95 -35.37
N GLN A 198 12.85 -12.50 -35.04
CA GLN A 198 11.67 -11.71 -34.70
C GLN A 198 11.80 -11.17 -33.28
N VAL A 199 11.78 -9.85 -33.13
CA VAL A 199 11.94 -9.18 -31.83
C VAL A 199 10.57 -8.76 -31.33
N SER A 200 10.17 -9.32 -30.18
CA SER A 200 9.04 -8.84 -29.39
C SER A 200 9.53 -8.53 -27.97
N LEU A 201 8.88 -7.55 -27.33
CA LEU A 201 9.22 -7.17 -25.95
C LEU A 201 8.83 -8.22 -24.91
N PHE A 202 7.96 -9.14 -25.30
CA PHE A 202 7.54 -10.26 -24.46
C PHE A 202 8.53 -11.43 -24.53
N ASN A 203 9.35 -11.50 -25.58
CA ASN A 203 10.33 -12.58 -25.77
C ASN A 203 11.72 -12.24 -25.22
N SER A 204 12.01 -10.97 -24.87
CA SER A 204 13.37 -10.54 -24.51
C SER A 204 13.86 -11.03 -23.15
N SER A 205 13.00 -11.60 -22.29
CA SER A 205 13.25 -11.99 -20.88
C SER A 205 13.83 -10.89 -19.97
N ASN A 206 14.28 -9.77 -20.54
CA ASN A 206 14.81 -8.57 -19.94
C ASN A 206 13.90 -7.41 -20.33
N GLN A 207 13.18 -6.88 -19.35
CA GLN A 207 12.23 -5.77 -19.54
C GLN A 207 12.93 -4.46 -19.91
N LEU A 208 14.22 -4.31 -19.60
CA LEU A 208 15.02 -3.13 -19.94
C LEU A 208 15.64 -3.20 -21.33
N PHE A 209 15.57 -4.34 -22.03
CA PHE A 209 16.14 -4.52 -23.37
C PHE A 209 15.77 -3.37 -24.34
N PRO A 210 14.50 -2.97 -24.53
CA PRO A 210 14.17 -1.89 -25.47
C PRO A 210 14.61 -0.49 -25.02
N ASP A 211 14.80 -0.29 -23.72
CA ASP A 211 14.90 1.05 -23.14
C ASP A 211 16.29 1.38 -22.62
N TYR A 212 17.15 0.38 -22.36
CA TYR A 212 18.53 0.58 -21.92
C TYR A 212 19.48 0.37 -23.11
N GLN A 213 20.05 1.47 -23.61
CA GLN A 213 20.86 1.52 -24.83
C GLN A 213 21.98 0.44 -24.86
N PRO A 214 22.74 0.20 -23.77
CA PRO A 214 23.78 -0.84 -23.78
C PRO A 214 23.27 -2.25 -24.09
N HIS A 215 21.99 -2.55 -23.87
CA HIS A 215 21.40 -3.87 -24.14
C HIS A 215 20.90 -4.04 -25.58
N ASN A 216 20.67 -2.96 -26.34
CA ASN A 216 20.04 -3.00 -27.66
C ASN A 216 20.86 -2.34 -28.77
N SER A 217 22.19 -2.32 -28.61
CA SER A 217 23.11 -1.76 -29.61
C SER A 217 22.85 -2.34 -30.99
N ASN A 218 22.65 -1.47 -31.98
CA ASN A 218 22.26 -1.80 -33.36
C ASN A 218 20.93 -2.57 -33.49
N VAL A 219 20.01 -2.44 -32.53
CA VAL A 219 18.63 -2.95 -32.64
C VAL A 219 17.63 -1.79 -32.52
N PHE A 220 17.67 -1.08 -31.39
CA PHE A 220 16.88 0.14 -31.15
C PHE A 220 17.78 1.35 -30.84
N SER A 221 19.07 1.21 -31.11
CA SER A 221 20.06 2.26 -30.97
C SER A 221 21.15 2.14 -32.03
N MET A 222 21.86 3.25 -32.25
CA MET A 222 23.01 3.33 -33.15
C MET A 222 24.10 4.19 -32.51
N VAL A 223 25.35 3.84 -32.75
CA VAL A 223 26.48 4.76 -32.54
C VAL A 223 26.91 5.31 -33.89
N ASP A 224 26.96 6.63 -33.98
CA ASP A 224 27.64 7.35 -35.04
C ASP A 224 29.02 7.83 -34.54
N PRO A 225 30.11 7.17 -34.98
CA PRO A 225 31.47 7.51 -34.57
C PRO A 225 32.02 8.78 -35.24
N LEU A 226 31.29 9.37 -36.19
CA LEU A 226 31.68 10.57 -36.95
C LEU A 226 33.00 10.41 -37.72
N ASP A 227 33.21 9.19 -38.26
CA ASP A 227 34.34 8.86 -39.11
C ASP A 227 34.11 9.39 -40.54
N TYR A 228 35.16 9.91 -41.18
CA TYR A 228 35.13 10.38 -42.58
C TYR A 228 36.20 9.71 -43.47
N GLY A 229 36.61 8.48 -43.12
CA GLY A 229 37.59 7.67 -43.87
C GLY A 229 38.96 7.57 -43.19
N ASP A 230 39.71 6.50 -43.50
CA ASP A 230 41.06 6.20 -42.97
C ASP A 230 41.23 6.29 -41.44
N GLY A 231 40.14 6.05 -40.69
CA GLY A 231 40.14 6.18 -39.21
C GLY A 231 40.20 7.63 -38.69
N LYS A 232 40.00 8.63 -39.56
CA LYS A 232 39.90 10.04 -39.19
C LYS A 232 38.49 10.39 -38.72
N LYS A 233 38.40 11.28 -37.72
CA LYS A 233 37.17 11.67 -37.03
C LYS A 233 36.99 13.17 -37.00
N LEU A 234 35.74 13.61 -37.09
CA LEU A 234 35.41 15.01 -36.86
C LEU A 234 35.66 15.41 -35.40
N THR A 235 36.24 16.58 -35.19
CA THR A 235 36.49 17.15 -33.85
C THR A 235 35.32 17.98 -33.35
N SER A 236 34.55 18.58 -34.24
CA SER A 236 33.26 19.22 -33.94
C SER A 236 32.31 19.13 -35.13
N ALA A 237 31.00 19.09 -34.90
CA ALA A 237 29.99 19.13 -35.96
C ALA A 237 28.59 19.46 -35.42
N LYS A 238 27.74 20.07 -36.26
CA LYS A 238 26.31 20.22 -35.99
C LYS A 238 25.50 19.38 -36.98
N MET A 239 24.58 18.56 -36.48
CA MET A 239 23.89 17.57 -37.30
C MET A 239 22.45 17.30 -36.84
N SER A 240 21.64 16.80 -37.76
CA SER A 240 20.29 16.29 -37.50
C SER A 240 20.21 14.83 -37.89
N TYR A 241 19.38 14.08 -37.17
CA TYR A 241 19.15 12.66 -37.40
C TYR A 241 17.69 12.38 -37.65
N TYR A 242 17.43 11.48 -38.59
CA TYR A 242 16.10 10.99 -38.92
C TYR A 242 16.13 9.47 -38.84
N VAL A 243 15.16 8.87 -38.16
CA VAL A 243 15.03 7.42 -38.07
C VAL A 243 13.66 7.03 -38.56
N ALA A 244 13.60 6.06 -39.48
CA ALA A 244 12.36 5.48 -39.98
C ALA A 244 12.39 3.95 -39.85
N GLY A 245 11.40 3.34 -39.22
CA GLY A 245 11.30 1.90 -39.03
C GLY A 245 10.11 1.30 -39.76
N TRP A 246 10.28 0.15 -40.39
CA TRP A 246 9.21 -0.55 -41.11
C TRP A 246 9.31 -2.07 -40.99
N HIS A 247 8.19 -2.73 -41.27
CA HIS A 247 8.10 -4.19 -41.34
C HIS A 247 8.46 -4.67 -42.73
N ALA A 248 9.24 -5.75 -42.83
CA ALA A 248 9.63 -6.33 -44.11
C ALA A 248 8.46 -7.08 -44.77
N SER A 249 7.60 -7.73 -43.97
CA SER A 249 6.39 -8.43 -44.40
C SER A 249 5.15 -7.75 -43.86
N SER A 250 4.07 -7.74 -44.65
CA SER A 250 2.73 -7.33 -44.17
C SER A 250 2.19 -8.25 -43.08
N ASP A 251 2.68 -9.50 -43.01
CA ASP A 251 2.27 -10.46 -41.98
C ASP A 251 2.90 -10.17 -40.62
N ASP A 252 3.98 -9.37 -40.58
CA ASP A 252 4.63 -8.95 -39.33
C ASP A 252 4.09 -7.59 -38.85
N ASP A 253 3.52 -6.78 -39.75
CA ASP A 253 2.98 -5.46 -39.43
C ASP A 253 1.65 -5.56 -38.66
N PRO A 254 1.57 -5.07 -37.40
CA PRO A 254 0.35 -5.10 -36.60
C PRO A 254 -0.86 -4.43 -37.28
N PHE A 255 -0.63 -3.39 -38.08
CA PHE A 255 -1.71 -2.70 -38.79
C PHE A 255 -2.26 -3.55 -39.95
N SER A 256 -1.36 -4.04 -40.81
CA SER A 256 -1.70 -4.94 -41.92
C SER A 256 -2.37 -6.23 -41.44
N ARG A 257 -1.88 -6.84 -40.36
CA ARG A 257 -2.52 -7.99 -39.71
C ARG A 257 -3.91 -7.68 -39.17
N GLY A 258 -4.06 -6.55 -38.48
CA GLY A 258 -5.35 -6.10 -37.94
C GLY A 258 -6.39 -5.94 -39.04
N MET A 259 -5.98 -5.47 -40.22
CA MET A 259 -6.82 -5.40 -41.42
C MET A 259 -7.20 -6.78 -41.99
N ALA A 260 -6.36 -7.81 -41.80
CA ALA A 260 -6.61 -9.17 -42.27
C ALA A 260 -7.56 -9.98 -41.36
N THR A 261 -7.61 -9.66 -40.06
CA THR A 261 -8.54 -10.26 -39.10
C THR A 261 -9.93 -9.59 -39.16
N ALA A 262 -10.89 -10.29 -39.78
CA ALA A 262 -12.34 -10.09 -39.68
C ALA A 262 -12.90 -8.67 -39.90
N GLY A 263 -12.94 -8.19 -41.15
CA GLY A 263 -13.90 -7.17 -41.61
C GLY A 263 -13.87 -5.80 -40.93
N THR A 264 -12.82 -5.49 -40.16
CA THR A 264 -12.66 -4.22 -39.44
C THR A 264 -12.30 -3.07 -40.37
N ASP A 265 -12.89 -1.91 -40.13
CA ASP A 265 -12.54 -0.66 -40.77
C ASP A 265 -11.17 -0.15 -40.30
N LYS A 266 -10.47 0.62 -41.14
CA LYS A 266 -9.12 1.14 -40.82
C LYS A 266 -9.09 1.95 -39.51
N LEU A 267 -10.19 2.63 -39.16
CA LEU A 267 -10.35 3.39 -37.91
C LEU A 267 -10.50 2.48 -36.68
N GLY A 268 -11.21 1.35 -36.82
CA GLY A 268 -11.30 0.31 -35.79
C GLY A 268 -9.93 -0.29 -35.47
N VAL A 269 -9.11 -0.56 -36.50
CA VAL A 269 -7.74 -1.07 -36.35
C VAL A 269 -6.85 -0.06 -35.61
N LEU A 270 -6.93 1.24 -35.94
CA LEU A 270 -6.22 2.29 -35.19
C LEU A 270 -6.57 2.27 -33.70
N LYS A 271 -7.87 2.23 -33.36
CA LYS A 271 -8.33 2.18 -31.96
C LYS A 271 -7.84 0.92 -31.23
N ALA A 272 -7.89 -0.23 -31.89
CA ALA A 272 -7.40 -1.50 -31.33
C ALA A 272 -5.89 -1.46 -31.02
N LEU A 273 -5.11 -0.74 -31.84
CA LEU A 273 -3.67 -0.55 -31.66
C LEU A 273 -3.31 0.66 -30.76
N SER A 274 -4.30 1.30 -30.11
CA SER A 274 -4.10 2.52 -29.31
C SER A 274 -3.52 3.70 -30.11
N LEU A 275 -3.92 3.82 -31.37
CA LEU A 275 -3.55 4.90 -32.29
C LEU A 275 -4.76 5.82 -32.54
N ILE A 276 -4.51 7.10 -32.82
CA ILE A 276 -5.55 8.10 -33.14
C ILE A 276 -5.10 9.03 -34.27
N LEU A 277 -6.00 9.44 -35.16
CA LEU A 277 -5.68 10.46 -36.16
C LEU A 277 -5.68 11.84 -35.51
N LYS A 278 -4.64 12.64 -35.78
CA LYS A 278 -4.49 13.98 -35.17
C LYS A 278 -5.54 14.99 -35.64
N ASP A 279 -6.04 14.84 -36.86
CA ASP A 279 -7.08 15.69 -37.45
C ASP A 279 -7.97 14.79 -38.31
N GLU A 280 -9.25 14.64 -37.96
CA GLU A 280 -10.24 13.83 -38.67
C GLU A 280 -10.96 14.63 -39.78
N THR A 281 -10.70 15.94 -39.89
CA THR A 281 -11.40 16.85 -40.80
C THR A 281 -10.65 17.11 -42.12
N THR A 282 -9.42 16.62 -42.25
CA THR A 282 -8.59 16.80 -43.44
C THR A 282 -9.16 16.05 -44.66
N LYS A 283 -9.15 16.69 -45.85
CA LYS A 283 -9.52 16.06 -47.13
C LYS A 283 -8.73 14.75 -47.34
N GLY A 284 -9.42 13.67 -47.70
CA GLY A 284 -8.83 12.36 -48.00
C GLY A 284 -8.97 11.31 -46.90
N ILE A 285 -9.37 11.66 -45.68
CA ILE A 285 -9.55 10.69 -44.58
C ILE A 285 -10.80 9.82 -44.78
N ALA A 286 -11.90 10.42 -45.22
CA ALA A 286 -13.13 9.69 -45.55
C ALA A 286 -12.94 8.74 -46.74
N GLU A 287 -12.08 9.12 -47.69
CA GLU A 287 -11.69 8.26 -48.83
C GLU A 287 -10.75 7.14 -48.36
N TRP A 288 -9.76 7.45 -47.52
CA TRP A 288 -8.84 6.47 -46.96
C TRP A 288 -9.56 5.44 -46.08
N SER A 289 -10.50 5.85 -45.23
CA SER A 289 -11.26 4.98 -44.34
C SER A 289 -12.26 4.07 -45.07
N SER A 290 -12.80 4.53 -46.20
CA SER A 290 -13.75 3.75 -47.03
C SER A 290 -13.07 2.88 -48.10
N ALA A 291 -11.79 3.14 -48.42
CA ALA A 291 -10.99 2.34 -49.33
C ALA A 291 -10.69 0.94 -48.73
N SER A 292 -11.59 0.00 -48.99
CA SER A 292 -11.61 -1.36 -48.39
C SER A 292 -10.56 -2.33 -48.98
N ALA A 293 -9.58 -1.86 -49.77
CA ALA A 293 -8.70 -2.74 -50.55
C ALA A 293 -7.23 -2.27 -50.71
N SER A 294 -6.81 -1.12 -50.15
CA SER A 294 -5.40 -0.71 -50.25
C SER A 294 -4.55 -1.33 -49.13
N PRO A 295 -3.47 -2.10 -49.46
CA PRO A 295 -2.53 -2.57 -48.45
C PRO A 295 -1.92 -1.35 -47.77
N THR A 296 -2.15 -1.22 -46.46
CA THR A 296 -1.74 -0.07 -45.66
C THR A 296 -0.68 -0.51 -44.66
N GLN A 297 0.50 0.10 -44.69
CA GLN A 297 1.62 -0.26 -43.82
C GLN A 297 1.89 0.79 -42.73
N ALA A 298 2.27 0.33 -41.54
CA ALA A 298 2.75 1.21 -40.48
C ALA A 298 4.26 1.51 -40.61
N VAL A 299 4.62 2.80 -40.60
CA VAL A 299 6.01 3.27 -40.60
C VAL A 299 6.25 4.10 -39.34
N CYS A 300 7.20 3.67 -38.53
CA CYS A 300 7.64 4.41 -37.35
C CYS A 300 8.60 5.51 -37.77
N HIS A 301 8.52 6.71 -37.20
CA HIS A 301 9.46 7.77 -37.53
C HIS A 301 9.81 8.67 -36.34
N GLY A 302 11.06 9.09 -36.27
CA GLY A 302 11.59 10.02 -35.27
C GLY A 302 12.63 10.94 -35.89
N ALA A 303 12.78 12.14 -35.37
CA ALA A 303 13.78 13.09 -35.81
C ALA A 303 14.37 13.82 -34.60
N MET A 304 15.66 14.13 -34.68
CA MET A 304 16.41 14.89 -33.69
C MET A 304 17.23 15.94 -34.43
N TYR A 305 17.07 17.20 -34.05
CA TYR A 305 17.69 18.33 -34.76
C TYR A 305 18.81 18.94 -33.92
N ASP A 306 19.72 19.63 -34.59
CA ASP A 306 20.72 20.48 -33.94
C ASP A 306 21.59 19.76 -32.88
N VAL A 307 21.91 18.48 -33.11
CA VAL A 307 22.84 17.73 -32.25
C VAL A 307 24.25 18.28 -32.46
N GLU A 308 24.85 18.78 -31.38
CA GLU A 308 26.20 19.33 -31.37
C GLU A 308 27.20 18.29 -30.88
N TRP A 309 28.22 18.03 -31.68
CA TRP A 309 29.38 17.20 -31.34
C TRP A 309 30.60 18.08 -31.08
N ASP A 310 31.32 17.77 -30.01
CA ASP A 310 32.66 18.26 -29.71
C ASP A 310 33.46 17.12 -29.09
N ALA A 311 34.64 16.81 -29.63
CA ALA A 311 35.46 15.70 -29.16
C ALA A 311 36.14 15.99 -27.80
N SER A 312 36.28 17.26 -27.43
CA SER A 312 37.07 17.72 -26.27
C SER A 312 36.25 18.34 -25.16
N ARG A 313 35.04 18.83 -25.46
CA ARG A 313 34.19 19.56 -24.51
C ARG A 313 32.90 18.80 -24.20
N LYS A 314 32.46 18.90 -22.95
CA LYS A 314 31.15 18.41 -22.52
C LYS A 314 30.04 19.29 -23.14
N PRO A 315 28.87 18.72 -23.52
CA PRO A 315 27.72 19.52 -23.91
C PRO A 315 27.32 20.53 -22.82
N THR A 316 26.84 21.71 -23.22
CA THR A 316 26.51 22.81 -22.28
C THR A 316 25.26 22.55 -21.42
N GLY A 317 24.38 21.65 -21.85
CA GLY A 317 23.12 21.32 -21.16
C GLY A 317 22.90 19.82 -20.98
N VAL A 318 23.64 19.20 -20.05
CA VAL A 318 23.44 17.78 -19.70
C VAL A 318 22.41 17.66 -18.57
N LEU A 319 21.23 17.11 -18.89
CA LEU A 319 20.13 16.93 -17.91
C LEU A 319 20.56 16.09 -16.70
N ALA A 320 21.39 15.07 -16.91
CA ALA A 320 21.90 14.22 -15.84
C ALA A 320 22.75 14.99 -14.81
N ASP A 321 23.48 16.04 -15.23
CA ASP A 321 24.24 16.89 -14.31
C ASP A 321 23.32 17.80 -13.49
N ILE A 322 22.27 18.33 -14.11
CA ILE A 322 21.26 19.13 -13.41
C ILE A 322 20.59 18.27 -12.33
N PHE A 323 20.25 17.02 -12.67
CA PHE A 323 19.70 16.07 -11.72
C PHE A 323 20.72 15.70 -10.63
N ALA A 324 21.98 15.47 -10.98
CA ALA A 324 23.04 15.17 -10.01
C ALA A 324 23.21 16.27 -8.96
N LYS A 325 23.15 17.53 -9.38
CA LYS A 325 23.16 18.69 -8.45
C LYS A 325 21.92 18.68 -7.56
N LYS A 326 20.72 18.55 -8.13
CA LYS A 326 19.46 18.49 -7.36
C LYS A 326 19.44 17.34 -6.35
N LEU A 327 19.94 16.16 -6.70
CA LEU A 327 20.01 14.99 -5.82
C LEU A 327 20.86 15.27 -4.58
N ASN A 328 21.94 16.04 -4.73
CA ASN A 328 22.85 16.37 -3.64
C ASN A 328 22.43 17.61 -2.84
N ASP A 329 21.71 18.56 -3.48
CA ASP A 329 21.32 19.85 -2.87
C ASP A 329 19.94 19.81 -2.18
N GLN A 330 18.98 19.05 -2.72
CA GLN A 330 17.57 19.12 -2.31
C GLN A 330 17.07 17.89 -1.53
N LEU A 331 17.94 16.94 -1.17
CA LEU A 331 17.59 15.72 -0.42
C LEU A 331 16.31 15.01 -0.93
N PRO A 332 16.22 14.63 -2.21
CA PRO A 332 14.95 14.19 -2.78
C PRO A 332 14.57 12.74 -2.41
N VAL A 333 15.24 12.13 -1.43
CA VAL A 333 15.09 10.72 -1.10
C VAL A 333 14.19 10.57 0.12
N ALA A 334 13.06 9.88 -0.03
CA ALA A 334 12.13 9.61 1.05
C ALA A 334 11.85 8.11 1.20
N ILE A 335 11.62 7.66 2.42
CA ILE A 335 11.34 6.26 2.74
C ILE A 335 10.06 6.17 3.56
N GLY A 336 9.14 5.32 3.09
CA GLY A 336 7.88 5.07 3.78
C GLY A 336 7.44 3.62 3.70
N GLU A 337 6.57 3.19 4.61
CA GLU A 337 6.03 1.83 4.60
C GLU A 337 5.25 1.50 3.32
N THR A 338 4.73 2.54 2.67
CA THR A 338 3.95 2.46 1.44
C THR A 338 4.37 3.62 0.52
N PRO A 339 4.07 3.56 -0.79
CA PRO A 339 4.33 4.68 -1.69
C PRO A 339 3.69 6.00 -1.22
N ILE A 340 2.49 5.94 -0.66
CA ILE A 340 1.80 7.13 -0.13
C ILE A 340 2.50 7.69 1.11
N ASN A 341 3.00 6.82 2.00
CA ASN A 341 3.74 7.27 3.18
C ASN A 341 5.12 7.85 2.80
N ALA A 342 5.77 7.30 1.78
CA ALA A 342 7.03 7.84 1.25
C ALA A 342 6.80 9.23 0.63
N LEU A 343 5.72 9.40 -0.14
CA LEU A 343 5.31 10.69 -0.70
C LEU A 343 4.97 11.71 0.39
N LEU A 344 4.22 11.31 1.42
CA LEU A 344 3.91 12.18 2.57
C LEU A 344 5.19 12.59 3.30
N ALA A 345 6.10 11.66 3.55
CA ALA A 345 7.38 11.96 4.19
C ALA A 345 8.22 12.93 3.35
N PHE A 346 8.22 12.78 2.02
CA PHE A 346 8.86 13.71 1.09
C PHE A 346 8.23 15.11 1.20
N VAL A 347 6.90 15.20 1.06
CA VAL A 347 6.17 16.46 1.11
C VAL A 347 6.36 17.17 2.46
N ASP A 348 6.24 16.44 3.57
CA ASP A 348 6.40 16.99 4.92
C ASP A 348 7.79 17.56 5.17
N ALA A 349 8.84 16.93 4.63
CA ALA A 349 10.21 17.44 4.73
C ALA A 349 10.41 18.73 3.93
N HIS A 350 9.75 18.85 2.77
CA HIS A 350 9.88 20.00 1.88
C HIS A 350 8.94 21.17 2.26
N LYS A 351 7.88 20.92 3.04
CA LYS A 351 7.00 21.97 3.62
C LYS A 351 7.76 23.06 4.37
N ALA A 352 8.85 22.69 5.05
CA ALA A 352 9.65 23.62 5.85
C ALA A 352 10.70 24.38 5.02
N MET A 353 10.96 23.96 3.78
CA MET A 353 11.99 24.53 2.90
C MET A 353 11.41 25.44 1.82
N ASP A 354 10.09 25.41 1.58
CA ASP A 354 9.45 26.12 0.48
C ASP A 354 8.84 27.46 0.91
N THR A 355 9.26 28.55 0.26
CA THR A 355 8.65 29.88 0.40
C THR A 355 7.36 30.01 -0.41
N ASP A 356 7.09 29.11 -1.37
CA ASP A 356 5.89 29.11 -2.21
C ASP A 356 4.90 28.02 -1.78
N LYS A 357 4.01 28.37 -0.85
CA LYS A 357 3.00 27.49 -0.23
C LYS A 357 2.02 26.77 -1.20
N GLY A 358 1.98 27.14 -2.49
CA GLY A 358 0.89 26.76 -3.41
C GLY A 358 0.89 25.30 -3.90
N GLU A 359 2.04 24.74 -4.29
CA GLU A 359 2.09 23.41 -4.91
C GLU A 359 1.97 22.27 -3.89
N ILE A 360 2.60 22.44 -2.73
CA ILE A 360 2.56 21.48 -1.62
C ILE A 360 1.14 21.36 -1.05
N ASP A 361 0.40 22.46 -0.94
CA ASP A 361 -0.99 22.46 -0.44
C ASP A 361 -1.97 21.77 -1.41
N ARG A 362 -1.76 21.91 -2.72
CA ARG A 362 -2.53 21.17 -3.75
C ARG A 362 -2.25 19.67 -3.70
N LEU A 363 -1.00 19.27 -3.44
CA LEU A 363 -0.60 17.88 -3.32
C LEU A 363 -1.19 17.25 -2.04
N ASN A 364 -1.17 17.95 -0.91
CA ASN A 364 -1.84 17.50 0.32
C ASN A 364 -3.35 17.35 0.13
N SER A 365 -3.99 18.32 -0.52
CA SER A 365 -5.43 18.28 -0.81
C SER A 365 -5.80 17.08 -1.69
N SER A 366 -4.95 16.75 -2.66
CA SER A 366 -5.13 15.60 -3.55
C SER A 366 -4.90 14.26 -2.83
N ILE A 367 -3.89 14.20 -1.94
CA ILE A 367 -3.63 13.01 -1.10
C ILE A 367 -4.78 12.78 -0.13
N ASP A 368 -5.29 13.83 0.52
CA ASP A 368 -6.43 13.72 1.43
C ASP A 368 -7.72 13.36 0.71
N ALA A 369 -7.91 13.82 -0.54
CA ALA A 369 -9.00 13.38 -1.40
C ALA A 369 -8.89 11.88 -1.75
N LEU A 370 -7.68 11.40 -2.08
CA LEU A 370 -7.41 9.97 -2.35
C LEU A 370 -7.65 9.11 -1.10
N LYS A 371 -7.22 9.56 0.09
CA LYS A 371 -7.49 8.88 1.36
C LYS A 371 -8.99 8.80 1.66
N LYS A 372 -9.75 9.85 1.35
CA LYS A 372 -11.22 9.89 1.52
C LYS A 372 -11.96 8.98 0.54
N GLN A 373 -11.38 8.65 -0.61
CA GLN A 373 -11.98 7.75 -1.61
C GLN A 373 -11.74 6.25 -1.35
N LEU A 374 -10.96 5.89 -0.33
CA LEU A 374 -10.58 4.50 -0.01
C LEU A 374 -11.51 3.69 0.94
N PRO A 375 -12.64 4.16 1.53
CA PRO A 375 -13.32 3.38 2.57
C PRO A 375 -14.40 2.37 2.10
N ASP A 376 -14.73 2.24 0.81
CA ASP A 376 -15.88 1.41 0.38
C ASP A 376 -15.52 -0.03 -0.10
N ALA A 377 -14.52 -0.66 0.51
CA ALA A 377 -14.27 -2.08 0.28
C ALA A 377 -15.06 -2.93 1.29
N LYS A 378 -16.13 -3.59 0.83
CA LYS A 378 -16.89 -4.57 1.64
C LYS A 378 -15.95 -5.71 2.08
N PRO A 379 -15.89 -6.05 3.37
CA PRO A 379 -15.08 -7.17 3.84
C PRO A 379 -15.61 -8.50 3.30
N ALA A 380 -14.72 -9.31 2.72
CA ALA A 380 -14.97 -10.72 2.44
C ALA A 380 -14.77 -11.57 3.72
N ALA A 381 -15.20 -12.84 3.68
CA ALA A 381 -15.15 -13.79 4.78
C ALA A 381 -13.77 -13.89 5.44
N LYS A 382 -13.74 -13.71 6.78
CA LYS A 382 -12.57 -13.61 7.68
C LYS A 382 -11.49 -12.60 7.22
N PRO A 383 -10.80 -11.90 8.15
CA PRO A 383 -9.69 -11.03 7.76
C PRO A 383 -8.63 -11.84 6.98
N PRO A 384 -8.15 -11.33 5.83
CA PRO A 384 -7.11 -12.00 5.07
C PRO A 384 -5.83 -12.07 5.91
N PHE A 385 -5.03 -13.11 5.69
CA PHE A 385 -3.65 -13.11 6.16
C PHE A 385 -2.89 -11.98 5.48
N SER A 386 -2.04 -11.30 6.25
CA SER A 386 -1.27 -10.14 5.77
C SER A 386 0.18 -10.26 6.21
N ARG A 387 1.08 -9.69 5.41
CA ARG A 387 2.51 -9.58 5.71
C ARG A 387 2.93 -8.15 5.41
N ALA A 388 3.76 -7.56 6.27
CA ALA A 388 4.35 -6.26 6.00
C ALA A 388 5.30 -6.36 4.79
N LEU A 389 5.13 -5.45 3.83
CA LEU A 389 6.04 -5.32 2.70
C LEU A 389 7.33 -4.60 3.13
N ASP A 390 8.35 -4.69 2.30
CA ASP A 390 9.54 -3.85 2.48
C ASP A 390 9.22 -2.37 2.28
N PRO A 391 9.92 -1.46 2.99
CA PRO A 391 9.72 -0.02 2.80
C PRO A 391 9.90 0.40 1.35
N THR A 392 9.09 1.35 0.92
CA THR A 392 9.19 2.01 -0.37
C THR A 392 10.20 3.15 -0.30
N LEU A 393 11.17 3.14 -1.22
CA LEU A 393 12.06 4.26 -1.50
C LEU A 393 11.45 5.13 -2.61
N LEU A 394 11.31 6.42 -2.35
CA LEU A 394 10.92 7.43 -3.32
C LEU A 394 12.12 8.32 -3.61
N VAL A 395 12.41 8.54 -4.90
CA VAL A 395 13.42 9.51 -5.36
C VAL A 395 12.71 10.57 -6.18
N GLY A 396 12.58 11.76 -5.61
CA GLY A 396 11.97 12.93 -6.25
C GLY A 396 12.89 13.61 -7.26
N GLY A 397 12.32 14.48 -8.09
CA GLY A 397 13.07 15.32 -9.02
C GLY A 397 13.70 14.60 -10.22
N VAL A 398 13.44 13.30 -10.40
CA VAL A 398 13.89 12.52 -11.57
C VAL A 398 12.94 12.77 -12.74
N PRO A 399 13.40 13.28 -13.89
CA PRO A 399 12.58 13.37 -15.09
C PRO A 399 12.15 11.97 -15.55
N SER A 400 10.90 11.83 -16.00
CA SER A 400 10.43 10.55 -16.55
C SER A 400 11.30 10.14 -17.74
N GLY A 401 11.85 8.93 -17.70
CA GLY A 401 12.55 8.34 -18.85
C GLY A 401 11.63 8.12 -20.07
N TRP A 402 10.31 8.13 -19.83
CA TRP A 402 9.24 7.93 -20.79
C TRP A 402 8.52 9.25 -21.09
N PRO A 403 7.96 9.43 -22.29
CA PRO A 403 7.06 10.55 -22.58
C PRO A 403 5.92 10.65 -21.57
N HIS A 404 5.54 11.87 -21.16
CA HIS A 404 4.46 12.09 -20.19
C HIS A 404 3.08 11.59 -20.69
N ASP A 405 2.92 11.55 -22.00
CA ASP A 405 1.73 11.08 -22.72
C ASP A 405 1.81 9.59 -23.10
N PHE A 406 2.78 8.83 -22.57
CA PHE A 406 3.00 7.44 -22.97
C PHE A 406 1.77 6.52 -22.78
N LEU A 407 0.91 6.82 -21.80
CA LEU A 407 -0.36 6.11 -21.56
C LEU A 407 -1.54 6.63 -22.40
N GLN A 408 -1.36 7.68 -23.19
CA GLN A 408 -2.37 8.20 -24.11
C GLN A 408 -2.33 7.41 -25.44
N ASN A 409 -3.33 7.62 -26.30
CA ASN A 409 -3.32 7.04 -27.65
C ASN A 409 -2.32 7.79 -28.52
N THR A 410 -1.51 7.09 -29.30
CA THR A 410 -0.45 7.71 -30.10
C THR A 410 -1.05 8.41 -31.33
N PRO A 411 -0.82 9.73 -31.52
CA PRO A 411 -1.33 10.45 -32.67
C PRO A 411 -0.55 10.06 -33.93
N VAL A 412 -1.24 9.56 -34.95
CA VAL A 412 -0.65 9.15 -36.24
C VAL A 412 -1.05 10.10 -37.36
N ARG A 413 -0.28 10.09 -38.45
CA ARG A 413 -0.55 10.87 -39.66
C ARG A 413 -0.65 9.97 -40.88
N LEU A 414 -1.47 10.38 -41.85
CA LEU A 414 -1.53 9.74 -43.17
C LEU A 414 -0.62 10.47 -44.16
N ARG A 415 -0.26 9.80 -45.27
CA ARG A 415 0.52 10.39 -46.35
C ARG A 415 -0.06 11.72 -46.88
N GLY A 416 -1.39 11.81 -47.00
CA GLY A 416 -2.07 13.02 -47.47
C GLY A 416 -2.03 14.20 -46.49
N GLN A 417 -1.62 13.98 -45.24
CA GLN A 417 -1.44 15.01 -44.21
C GLN A 417 0.01 15.51 -44.11
N ILE A 418 0.90 15.00 -44.97
CA ILE A 418 2.29 15.47 -45.07
C ILE A 418 2.32 16.65 -46.03
N VAL A 419 2.90 17.77 -45.59
CA VAL A 419 3.15 18.94 -46.45
C VAL A 419 4.08 18.52 -47.58
N GLN A 420 3.63 18.62 -48.83
CA GLN A 420 4.55 18.48 -49.97
C GLN A 420 5.44 19.73 -50.03
N PRO A 421 6.76 19.59 -50.28
CA PRO A 421 7.65 20.73 -50.33
C PRO A 421 7.32 21.57 -51.57
N SER A 422 6.52 22.64 -51.40
CA SER A 422 6.49 23.74 -52.35
C SER A 422 7.81 24.48 -52.26
N SER A 423 8.46 24.71 -53.40
CA SER A 423 9.69 25.49 -53.53
C SER A 423 9.44 26.96 -53.16
N GLN A 424 9.39 27.25 -51.87
CA GLN A 424 9.50 28.55 -51.20
C GLN A 424 8.87 28.43 -49.80
N ALA A 425 9.69 28.24 -48.78
CA ALA A 425 9.45 28.75 -47.42
C ALA A 425 10.63 28.36 -46.52
N ALA A 426 11.62 29.24 -46.46
CA ALA A 426 12.39 29.41 -45.22
C ALA A 426 11.48 30.16 -44.23
N THR A 427 11.64 29.85 -42.93
CA THR A 427 11.01 30.50 -41.75
C THR A 427 9.47 30.39 -41.71
N THR A 428 8.80 29.82 -40.72
CA THR A 428 8.96 29.90 -39.26
C THR A 428 8.36 28.65 -38.58
N VAL A 429 8.88 28.30 -37.41
CA VAL A 429 8.24 27.35 -36.48
C VAL A 429 7.17 28.10 -35.70
N ASP A 430 5.90 27.74 -35.86
CA ASP A 430 4.85 28.12 -34.92
C ASP A 430 3.95 26.91 -34.62
N THR A 431 4.26 26.24 -33.51
CA THR A 431 3.32 25.39 -32.79
C THR A 431 2.31 26.30 -32.09
N VAL A 432 1.14 26.49 -32.72
CA VAL A 432 0.05 27.26 -32.13
C VAL A 432 -0.59 26.47 -31.00
N SER A 433 -0.52 27.01 -29.78
CA SER A 433 -1.26 26.48 -28.63
C SER A 433 -2.69 27.01 -28.63
N LEU A 434 -3.65 26.24 -28.09
CA LEU A 434 -5.08 26.64 -27.99
C LEU A 434 -5.28 28.00 -27.28
N ARG A 435 -4.31 28.38 -26.44
CA ARG A 435 -4.21 29.70 -25.80
C ARG A 435 -4.07 30.85 -26.80
N GLN A 436 -3.27 30.68 -27.86
CA GLN A 436 -3.04 31.71 -28.87
C GLN A 436 -4.29 31.95 -29.74
N ILE A 437 -5.10 30.91 -30.01
CA ILE A 437 -6.34 31.04 -30.80
C ILE A 437 -7.38 31.87 -30.04
N ILE A 438 -7.56 31.64 -28.74
CA ILE A 438 -8.52 32.38 -27.91
C ILE A 438 -8.04 33.83 -27.66
N SER A 439 -6.74 34.03 -27.46
CA SER A 439 -6.16 35.39 -27.37
C SER A 439 -6.28 36.16 -28.68
N GLN A 440 -6.15 35.51 -29.83
CA GLN A 440 -6.33 36.13 -31.15
C GLN A 440 -7.81 36.47 -31.41
N LEU A 441 -8.74 35.60 -31.04
CA LEU A 441 -10.19 35.82 -31.19
C LEU A 441 -10.71 37.03 -30.38
N PHE A 442 -10.17 37.24 -29.18
CA PHE A 442 -10.46 38.43 -28.36
C PHE A 442 -9.77 39.70 -28.89
N ALA A 443 -8.62 39.58 -29.57
CA ALA A 443 -7.93 40.72 -30.19
C ALA A 443 -8.58 41.16 -31.51
N ASP A 444 -9.16 40.23 -32.27
CA ASP A 444 -9.75 40.47 -33.59
C ASP A 444 -11.24 40.88 -33.54
N THR A 445 -11.88 40.81 -32.38
CA THR A 445 -13.28 41.22 -32.17
C THR A 445 -13.31 42.65 -31.57
N PRO A 446 -14.07 43.61 -32.14
CA PRO A 446 -14.15 44.97 -31.61
C PRO A 446 -14.67 45.00 -30.16
N GLU A 447 -14.03 45.77 -29.26
CA GLU A 447 -14.36 45.82 -27.82
C GLU A 447 -15.86 46.08 -27.57
N ALA A 448 -16.52 46.92 -28.38
CA ALA A 448 -17.94 47.23 -28.23
C ALA A 448 -18.88 46.03 -28.44
N VAL A 449 -18.47 45.04 -29.23
CA VAL A 449 -19.23 43.80 -29.44
C VAL A 449 -18.84 42.76 -28.40
N LEU A 450 -17.57 42.73 -27.98
CA LEU A 450 -17.07 41.76 -27.00
C LEU A 450 -17.65 42.03 -25.60
N ASP A 451 -17.77 43.31 -25.22
CA ASP A 451 -18.31 43.75 -23.92
C ASP A 451 -19.83 43.53 -23.77
N ASP A 452 -20.56 43.39 -24.89
CA ASP A 452 -22.00 43.06 -24.89
C ASP A 452 -22.27 41.58 -24.51
N TYR A 453 -21.30 40.69 -24.75
CA TYR A 453 -21.45 39.24 -24.52
C TYR A 453 -20.58 38.68 -23.38
N LEU A 454 -19.41 39.26 -23.12
CA LEU A 454 -18.48 38.84 -22.07
C LEU A 454 -17.89 40.06 -21.38
N SER A 455 -18.12 40.25 -20.08
CA SER A 455 -17.51 41.37 -19.36
C SER A 455 -15.98 41.19 -19.23
N LYS A 456 -15.23 42.28 -19.11
CA LYS A 456 -13.76 42.26 -18.94
C LYS A 456 -13.28 41.35 -17.80
N ALA A 457 -14.04 41.27 -16.71
CA ALA A 457 -13.76 40.36 -15.60
C ALA A 457 -13.97 38.89 -15.96
N GLN A 458 -15.03 38.56 -16.71
CA GLN A 458 -15.29 37.20 -17.20
C GLN A 458 -14.28 36.76 -18.27
N GLN A 459 -13.76 37.69 -19.07
CA GLN A 459 -12.69 37.40 -20.04
C GLN A 459 -11.37 37.03 -19.35
N ASP A 460 -11.06 37.65 -18.22
CA ASP A 460 -9.88 37.32 -17.41
C ASP A 460 -10.09 36.07 -16.54
N GLU A 461 -11.33 35.83 -16.08
CA GLU A 461 -11.76 34.59 -15.42
C GLU A 461 -11.71 33.38 -16.37
N MET A 462 -12.12 33.51 -17.64
CA MET A 462 -12.03 32.44 -18.64
C MET A 462 -10.59 32.11 -19.05
N LYS A 463 -9.65 33.07 -18.91
CA LYS A 463 -8.20 32.81 -19.02
C LYS A 463 -7.64 32.10 -17.80
N GLN A 464 -8.26 32.25 -16.62
CA GLN A 464 -7.85 31.63 -15.35
C GLN A 464 -8.52 30.24 -15.10
N GLU A 465 -9.76 30.01 -15.56
CA GLU A 465 -10.48 28.74 -15.35
C GLU A 465 -9.98 27.57 -16.21
N LEU A 466 -9.12 27.83 -17.21
CA LEU A 466 -8.42 26.79 -17.97
C LEU A 466 -7.28 26.11 -17.18
N GLU A 467 -7.01 26.51 -15.93
CA GLU A 467 -5.94 25.96 -15.08
C GLU A 467 -6.39 25.07 -13.90
N ALA A 468 -7.66 24.69 -13.71
CA ALA A 468 -8.03 23.79 -12.60
C ALA A 468 -9.17 22.81 -12.93
N GLY A 469 -8.92 21.51 -12.72
CA GLY A 469 -9.78 20.40 -13.15
C GLY A 469 -10.97 20.04 -12.25
N PHE A 470 -11.58 18.87 -12.48
CA PHE A 470 -11.96 17.86 -11.46
C PHE A 470 -12.71 16.64 -12.09
N ASN A 471 -12.24 15.45 -11.73
CA ASN A 471 -12.90 14.14 -11.49
C ASN A 471 -14.22 13.73 -12.19
N SER A 472 -14.24 12.48 -12.68
CA SER A 472 -15.03 11.39 -12.05
C SER A 472 -14.73 9.99 -12.61
N PRO A 473 -15.11 8.92 -11.89
CA PRO A 473 -14.38 7.67 -11.79
C PRO A 473 -15.00 6.53 -12.61
N MET A 474 -14.22 5.48 -12.88
CA MET A 474 -14.82 4.15 -13.06
C MET A 474 -13.89 3.05 -12.57
N SER A 475 -14.38 2.37 -11.53
CA SER A 475 -13.97 1.05 -11.10
C SER A 475 -14.11 0.03 -12.23
N ASN A 476 -13.04 -0.69 -12.55
CA ASN A 476 -12.98 -2.16 -12.58
C ASN A 476 -11.75 -2.63 -13.38
N ARG A 477 -10.82 -3.30 -12.69
CA ARG A 477 -10.19 -4.59 -13.05
C ARG A 477 -9.04 -4.82 -12.08
N ARG A 478 -9.31 -5.58 -11.00
CA ARG A 478 -8.99 -7.02 -10.84
C ARG A 478 -7.50 -7.29 -10.99
N ARG A 479 -6.94 -7.80 -9.88
CA ARG A 479 -5.70 -8.57 -9.82
C ARG A 479 -5.67 -9.55 -10.99
N HIS A 480 -4.69 -9.42 -11.88
CA HIS A 480 -4.27 -10.56 -12.68
C HIS A 480 -3.36 -11.42 -11.78
N SER A 481 -3.95 -12.46 -11.21
CA SER A 481 -3.24 -13.74 -11.11
C SER A 481 -3.26 -14.34 -12.51
N PRO A 482 -2.12 -14.70 -13.11
CA PRO A 482 -2.11 -15.62 -14.23
C PRO A 482 -2.12 -17.04 -13.66
N THR A 483 -3.31 -17.55 -13.39
CA THR A 483 -3.50 -19.01 -13.32
C THR A 483 -3.44 -19.54 -14.75
N GLY A 484 -2.48 -20.42 -15.02
CA GLY A 484 -2.37 -21.15 -16.29
C GLY A 484 -1.13 -20.84 -17.11
N ARG A 485 0.08 -21.10 -16.58
CA ARG A 485 1.24 -21.37 -17.44
C ARG A 485 1.14 -22.82 -17.89
N GLN A 486 0.82 -23.05 -19.17
CA GLN A 486 1.19 -24.31 -19.82
C GLN A 486 2.72 -24.39 -19.78
N THR A 487 3.23 -25.42 -19.11
CA THR A 487 4.64 -25.81 -19.18
C THR A 487 5.01 -26.01 -20.65
N MET A 488 6.03 -25.28 -21.14
CA MET A 488 6.66 -25.65 -22.41
C MET A 488 7.18 -27.09 -22.26
N ASP A 489 6.62 -28.03 -23.02
CA ASP A 489 7.02 -29.44 -22.96
C ASP A 489 8.54 -29.61 -23.16
N ASP A 490 9.15 -28.75 -23.96
CA ASP A 490 10.60 -28.75 -24.21
C ASP A 490 11.41 -28.39 -22.94
N ALA A 491 10.91 -27.44 -22.13
CA ALA A 491 11.52 -27.08 -20.86
C ALA A 491 11.33 -28.18 -19.80
N PHE A 492 10.19 -28.88 -19.82
CA PHE A 492 9.93 -30.03 -18.95
C PHE A 492 10.79 -31.26 -19.29
N GLN A 493 11.03 -31.52 -20.58
CA GLN A 493 11.94 -32.59 -20.99
C GLN A 493 13.41 -32.25 -20.68
N ALA A 494 13.81 -30.98 -20.80
CA ALA A 494 15.14 -30.51 -20.39
C ALA A 494 15.33 -30.55 -18.86
N SER A 495 14.28 -30.25 -18.08
CA SER A 495 14.34 -30.20 -16.61
C SER A 495 14.50 -31.59 -15.97
N LYS A 496 14.05 -32.66 -16.65
CA LYS A 496 14.27 -34.06 -16.21
C LYS A 496 15.73 -34.42 -16.10
N ALA A 497 16.59 -33.90 -16.98
CA ALA A 497 18.03 -34.17 -16.93
C ALA A 497 18.71 -33.51 -15.71
N GLY A 498 18.09 -32.47 -15.13
CA GLY A 498 18.56 -31.77 -13.92
C GLY A 498 17.84 -32.16 -12.63
N GLY A 499 16.99 -33.20 -12.63
CA GLY A 499 16.29 -33.68 -11.43
C GLY A 499 15.05 -32.86 -11.00
N LEU A 500 14.61 -31.88 -11.79
CA LEU A 500 13.40 -31.10 -11.52
C LEU A 500 12.15 -31.86 -12.00
N THR A 501 11.54 -32.60 -11.08
CA THR A 501 10.30 -33.37 -11.33
C THR A 501 9.06 -32.47 -11.31
N LEU A 502 7.92 -32.95 -11.83
CA LEU A 502 6.62 -32.27 -11.72
C LEU A 502 6.29 -31.90 -10.27
N ASN A 503 6.54 -32.80 -9.32
CA ASN A 503 6.35 -32.54 -7.90
C ASN A 503 7.28 -31.42 -7.38
N SER A 504 8.50 -31.32 -7.90
CA SER A 504 9.46 -30.26 -7.56
C SER A 504 9.01 -28.90 -8.11
N LEU A 505 8.47 -28.86 -9.34
CA LEU A 505 7.95 -27.65 -9.98
C LEU A 505 6.65 -27.17 -9.33
N ASP A 506 5.79 -28.09 -8.89
CA ASP A 506 4.59 -27.78 -8.10
C ASP A 506 4.96 -27.17 -6.74
N PHE A 507 6.07 -27.61 -6.12
CA PHE A 507 6.61 -27.02 -4.89
C PHE A 507 7.17 -25.61 -5.09
N ILE A 508 7.67 -25.31 -6.29
CA ILE A 508 8.33 -24.04 -6.62
C ILE A 508 7.31 -22.92 -6.90
N GLY A 509 6.15 -23.22 -7.50
CA GLY A 509 5.05 -22.27 -7.69
C GLY A 509 5.43 -20.92 -8.33
N ASP A 510 4.74 -19.85 -7.93
CA ASP A 510 5.02 -18.46 -8.35
C ASP A 510 6.23 -17.83 -7.62
N GLU A 511 6.83 -18.55 -6.66
CA GLU A 511 7.91 -18.06 -5.80
C GLU A 511 9.26 -17.95 -6.54
N THR A 512 9.38 -18.46 -7.77
CA THR A 512 10.57 -18.24 -8.63
C THR A 512 10.77 -16.77 -9.00
N ALA A 513 9.72 -15.93 -8.97
CA ALA A 513 9.87 -14.50 -9.20
C ALA A 513 10.61 -13.78 -8.06
N LEU A 514 10.79 -14.44 -6.92
CA LEU A 514 11.43 -13.93 -5.71
C LEU A 514 12.78 -14.59 -5.42
N THR A 515 13.50 -15.08 -6.44
CA THR A 515 14.84 -15.66 -6.22
C THR A 515 15.73 -14.64 -5.49
N PRO A 516 16.17 -14.94 -4.25
CA PRO A 516 17.05 -14.05 -3.51
C PRO A 516 18.43 -14.02 -4.16
N TYR A 517 19.11 -12.87 -4.04
CA TYR A 517 20.50 -12.59 -4.39
C TYR A 517 21.52 -13.43 -3.57
N GLY A 518 21.24 -14.71 -3.33
CA GLY A 518 21.76 -15.50 -2.22
C GLY A 518 23.25 -15.80 -2.28
N THR A 519 23.86 -15.91 -3.46
CA THR A 519 25.28 -16.24 -3.60
C THR A 519 26.21 -15.02 -3.55
N LEU A 520 25.68 -13.79 -3.65
CA LEU A 520 26.46 -12.55 -3.58
C LEU A 520 26.69 -12.06 -2.13
N VAL A 521 26.02 -12.68 -1.15
CA VAL A 521 26.12 -12.28 0.26
C VAL A 521 26.92 -13.33 1.03
N THR A 522 28.13 -12.96 1.45
CA THR A 522 28.93 -13.78 2.34
C THR A 522 28.17 -13.97 3.66
N ALA A 523 27.85 -15.22 4.00
CA ALA A 523 27.21 -15.53 5.27
C ALA A 523 28.14 -15.14 6.44
N LEU A 524 27.60 -14.43 7.43
CA LEU A 524 28.33 -14.13 8.65
C LEU A 524 28.57 -15.43 9.43
N THR A 525 29.84 -15.73 9.71
CA THR A 525 30.23 -16.92 10.50
C THR A 525 29.58 -16.88 11.88
N GLY A 526 28.84 -17.93 12.24
CA GLY A 526 28.24 -18.07 13.58
C GLY A 526 26.83 -17.50 13.76
N SER A 527 26.11 -17.14 12.69
CA SER A 527 24.72 -16.69 12.77
C SER A 527 23.84 -17.30 11.68
N SER A 528 22.57 -17.60 12.00
CA SER A 528 21.58 -18.02 10.99
C SER A 528 21.31 -16.90 9.99
N MET A 529 21.44 -17.21 8.70
CA MET A 529 21.03 -16.35 7.58
C MET A 529 19.52 -16.16 7.52
N PHE A 530 18.77 -17.16 8.00
CA PHE A 530 17.31 -17.11 8.06
C PHE A 530 16.86 -16.52 9.39
N LYS A 531 16.00 -15.49 9.31
CA LYS A 531 15.36 -14.85 10.47
C LYS A 531 13.83 -14.92 10.28
N PRO A 532 13.09 -15.65 11.14
CA PRO A 532 11.63 -15.80 11.00
C PRO A 532 10.85 -14.48 11.17
N ALA A 533 11.38 -13.58 11.98
CA ALA A 533 10.94 -12.19 12.09
C ALA A 533 12.15 -11.27 11.91
N THR A 534 11.93 -10.12 11.28
CA THR A 534 12.98 -9.09 11.05
C THR A 534 12.61 -7.82 11.78
N HIS A 535 13.61 -7.20 12.39
CA HIS A 535 13.57 -5.87 13.00
C HIS A 535 14.99 -5.33 12.98
N GLY A 536 15.14 -4.00 13.02
CA GLY A 536 16.48 -3.42 13.13
C GLY A 536 16.54 -2.02 12.58
N GLN A 537 17.75 -1.62 12.22
CA GLN A 537 18.03 -0.33 11.59
C GLN A 537 18.89 -0.60 10.36
N PHE A 538 18.65 0.15 9.29
CA PHE A 538 19.53 0.13 8.13
C PHE A 538 19.86 1.56 7.72
N ARG A 539 21.00 1.73 7.06
CA ARG A 539 21.37 2.97 6.39
C ARG A 539 21.76 2.66 4.95
N MET A 540 21.69 3.66 4.09
CA MET A 540 22.20 3.53 2.72
C MET A 540 23.70 3.79 2.73
N ILE A 541 24.48 2.83 2.22
CA ILE A 541 25.93 2.99 2.01
C ILE A 541 26.28 3.31 0.56
N LYS A 542 25.35 3.04 -0.37
CA LYS A 542 25.50 3.23 -1.81
C LYS A 542 24.12 3.39 -2.42
N LEU A 543 23.91 4.46 -3.19
CA LEU A 543 22.70 4.69 -3.98
C LEU A 543 23.10 5.32 -5.32
N ASN A 544 22.87 4.58 -6.40
CA ASN A 544 23.22 5.01 -7.75
C ASN A 544 22.00 4.94 -8.65
N ILE A 545 21.87 5.96 -9.48
CA ILE A 545 20.81 6.11 -10.46
C ILE A 545 21.48 6.08 -11.82
N VAL A 546 21.11 5.10 -12.64
CA VAL A 546 21.66 4.90 -13.97
C VAL A 546 20.56 5.18 -14.99
N ASP A 547 20.80 6.08 -15.92
CA ASP A 547 19.84 6.41 -16.96
C ASP A 547 19.90 5.44 -18.16
N LYS A 548 19.05 5.69 -19.16
CA LYS A 548 18.93 4.86 -20.37
C LYS A 548 20.22 4.75 -21.20
N PHE A 549 21.07 5.77 -21.16
CA PHE A 549 22.34 5.82 -21.88
C PHE A 549 23.51 5.33 -21.03
N GLY A 550 23.27 5.00 -19.76
CA GLY A 550 24.30 4.60 -18.81
C GLY A 550 25.02 5.77 -18.15
N GLN A 551 24.43 6.97 -18.13
CA GLN A 551 24.89 8.05 -17.26
C GLN A 551 24.55 7.70 -15.81
N VAL A 552 25.51 7.83 -14.92
CA VAL A 552 25.39 7.44 -13.51
C VAL A 552 25.49 8.66 -12.63
N VAL A 553 24.51 8.81 -11.75
CA VAL A 553 24.48 9.77 -10.66
C VAL A 553 24.49 9.00 -9.34
N HIS A 554 25.22 9.51 -8.36
CA HIS A 554 25.33 8.90 -7.04
C HIS A 554 24.89 9.90 -5.96
N ALA A 555 24.16 9.42 -4.96
CA ALA A 555 23.82 10.22 -3.78
C ALA A 555 24.90 10.12 -2.69
N ILE A 556 25.70 9.07 -2.71
CA ILE A 556 26.82 8.82 -1.78
C ILE A 556 28.05 8.58 -2.65
N ASN A 557 29.12 9.35 -2.42
CA ASN A 557 30.32 9.31 -3.24
C ASN A 557 30.99 7.92 -3.17
N PRO A 558 31.01 7.15 -4.27
CA PRO A 558 31.58 5.80 -4.27
C PRO A 558 33.11 5.79 -4.31
N SER A 559 33.76 6.91 -4.64
CA SER A 559 35.23 6.99 -4.67
C SER A 559 35.84 7.03 -3.26
N VAL A 560 35.02 7.23 -2.23
CA VAL A 560 35.43 7.35 -0.83
C VAL A 560 34.93 6.11 -0.06
N PRO A 561 35.69 5.58 0.91
CA PRO A 561 35.20 4.50 1.76
C PRO A 561 33.86 4.88 2.43
N PRO A 562 32.91 3.92 2.61
CA PRO A 562 31.58 4.23 3.13
C PRO A 562 31.54 4.96 4.47
N ASN A 563 32.56 4.80 5.31
CA ASN A 563 32.65 5.44 6.63
C ASN A 563 33.16 6.90 6.57
N GLU A 564 33.73 7.32 5.44
CA GLU A 564 34.27 8.66 5.21
C GLU A 564 33.42 9.47 4.23
N ALA A 565 32.57 8.81 3.43
CA ALA A 565 31.66 9.47 2.52
C ALA A 565 30.60 10.29 3.27
N LYS A 566 30.19 11.42 2.69
CA LYS A 566 29.06 12.21 3.23
C LYS A 566 27.80 11.33 3.24
N PRO A 567 27.16 11.12 4.41
CA PRO A 567 26.00 10.26 4.49
C PRO A 567 24.78 10.90 3.83
N LEU A 568 23.87 10.04 3.35
CA LEU A 568 22.57 10.43 2.83
C LEU A 568 21.56 10.51 3.99
N TYR A 569 20.84 11.62 4.08
CA TYR A 569 19.79 11.84 5.07
C TYR A 569 18.41 11.72 4.42
N PRO A 570 17.78 10.54 4.40
CA PRO A 570 16.47 10.38 3.79
C PRO A 570 15.37 11.05 4.62
N CYS A 571 14.29 11.47 3.96
CA CYS A 571 13.05 11.86 4.62
C CYS A 571 12.30 10.60 5.09
N ILE A 572 12.13 10.43 6.40
CA ILE A 572 11.63 9.17 6.98
C ILE A 572 10.18 9.34 7.43
N SER A 573 9.30 8.44 6.96
CA SER A 573 7.91 8.36 7.42
C SER A 573 7.82 8.03 8.91
N GLU A 574 6.77 8.51 9.58
CA GLU A 574 6.62 8.45 11.05
C GLU A 574 6.93 7.09 11.68
N ARG A 575 6.42 6.00 11.13
CA ARG A 575 6.61 4.65 11.70
C ARG A 575 8.00 4.05 11.50
N LEU A 576 8.76 4.59 10.54
CA LEU A 576 10.14 4.19 10.27
C LEU A 576 11.15 5.11 10.98
N ARG A 577 10.67 6.14 11.70
CA ARG A 577 11.52 7.04 12.49
C ARG A 577 12.02 6.33 13.73
N HIS A 578 13.18 6.79 14.17
CA HIS A 578 13.78 6.37 15.41
C HIS A 578 13.01 6.93 16.60
N GLN A 579 12.97 6.15 17.69
CA GLN A 579 12.63 6.71 18.99
C GLN A 579 13.71 7.73 19.40
N SER A 580 13.31 8.85 19.97
CA SER A 580 14.26 9.82 20.55
C SER A 580 14.89 9.27 21.83
N LYS A 581 16.15 9.66 22.10
CA LYS A 581 16.80 9.35 23.37
C LYS A 581 16.18 10.18 24.49
N ALA A 582 15.97 9.56 25.66
CA ALA A 582 15.36 10.22 26.82
C ALA A 582 16.14 11.48 27.28
N ALA A 583 17.47 11.47 27.13
CA ALA A 583 18.33 12.61 27.51
C ALA A 583 18.33 13.76 26.49
N ASN A 584 17.99 13.50 25.22
CA ASN A 584 17.95 14.51 24.16
C ASN A 584 16.88 14.16 23.11
N PRO A 585 15.74 14.88 23.09
CA PRO A 585 14.65 14.64 22.13
C PRO A 585 15.07 14.77 20.66
N LEU A 586 16.12 15.55 20.37
CA LEU A 586 16.66 15.76 19.02
C LEU A 586 17.67 14.68 18.60
N ALA A 587 18.06 13.77 19.49
CA ALA A 587 18.97 12.68 19.19
C ALA A 587 18.18 11.39 18.95
N ALA A 588 18.34 10.81 17.76
CA ALA A 588 17.77 9.53 17.41
C ALA A 588 18.44 8.37 18.19
N ASN A 589 17.67 7.37 18.59
CA ASN A 589 18.17 6.14 19.19
C ASN A 589 18.72 5.19 18.12
N THR A 590 19.89 5.51 17.58
CA THR A 590 20.57 4.76 16.52
C THR A 590 21.77 3.99 17.05
N VAL A 591 22.13 2.89 16.38
CA VAL A 591 23.36 2.11 16.67
C VAL A 591 24.61 2.97 16.49
N GLN A 592 24.66 3.76 15.42
CA GLN A 592 25.69 4.76 15.18
C GLN A 592 25.10 6.14 15.43
N GLU A 593 25.65 6.87 16.40
CA GLU A 593 25.16 8.20 16.77
C GLU A 593 25.50 9.23 15.70
N ASP A 594 24.55 10.13 15.46
CA ASP A 594 24.69 11.25 14.54
C ASP A 594 24.48 12.58 15.28
N LYS A 595 24.76 13.70 14.61
CA LYS A 595 24.52 15.05 15.15
C LYS A 595 23.02 15.23 15.47
N PRO A 596 22.67 15.89 16.59
CA PRO A 596 21.27 16.17 16.93
C PRO A 596 20.54 16.88 15.78
N GLY A 597 19.36 16.39 15.43
CA GLY A 597 18.56 16.87 14.29
C GLY A 597 18.80 16.13 12.97
N ASN A 598 19.88 15.34 12.85
CA ASN A 598 20.16 14.51 11.68
C ASN A 598 19.96 13.03 11.98
N CYS A 599 19.58 12.26 10.96
CA CYS A 599 19.45 10.81 11.06
C CYS A 599 19.67 10.14 9.70
N GLU A 600 20.80 9.45 9.55
CA GLU A 600 21.10 8.66 8.33
C GLU A 600 20.42 7.28 8.32
N SER A 601 20.06 6.76 9.48
CA SER A 601 19.49 5.43 9.64
C SER A 601 17.97 5.47 9.49
N VAL A 602 17.38 4.33 9.12
CA VAL A 602 15.94 4.07 9.09
C VAL A 602 15.62 2.91 10.01
N GLN A 603 14.60 3.05 10.87
CA GLN A 603 14.18 1.99 11.78
C GLN A 603 13.16 1.08 11.09
N LEU A 604 13.45 -0.22 11.03
CA LEU A 604 12.50 -1.24 10.61
C LEU A 604 11.74 -1.75 11.84
N PRO A 605 10.42 -1.51 11.94
CA PRO A 605 9.61 -2.09 12.99
C PRO A 605 9.61 -3.62 12.86
N PRO A 606 9.35 -4.36 13.97
CA PRO A 606 9.24 -5.80 13.92
C PRO A 606 8.21 -6.25 12.88
N ARG A 607 8.59 -7.22 12.04
CA ARG A 607 7.70 -7.83 11.05
C ARG A 607 7.92 -9.33 10.98
N ILE A 608 6.82 -10.06 10.83
CA ILE A 608 6.83 -11.50 10.60
C ILE A 608 7.04 -11.73 9.10
N ASN A 609 8.00 -12.58 8.73
CA ASN A 609 8.36 -12.81 7.32
C ASN A 609 7.43 -13.79 6.58
N GLN A 610 6.28 -14.11 7.17
CA GLN A 610 5.24 -14.97 6.60
C GLN A 610 3.84 -14.38 6.87
N PRO A 611 2.82 -14.74 6.07
CA PRO A 611 1.47 -14.21 6.26
C PRO A 611 0.88 -14.56 7.63
N ALA A 612 0.39 -13.54 8.33
CA ALA A 612 -0.18 -13.65 9.68
C ALA A 612 -1.44 -12.77 9.84
N ARG A 613 -2.26 -13.05 10.83
CA ARG A 613 -3.43 -12.25 11.20
C ARG A 613 -3.64 -12.18 12.71
N ILE A 614 -4.29 -11.10 13.15
CA ILE A 614 -4.80 -10.99 14.50
C ILE A 614 -6.29 -11.32 14.47
N ASN A 615 -6.68 -12.30 15.28
CA ASN A 615 -8.07 -12.60 15.53
C ASN A 615 -8.52 -11.90 16.82
N ALA A 616 -9.77 -11.46 16.83
CA ALA A 616 -10.43 -10.89 18.00
C ALA A 616 -11.81 -11.55 18.10
N HIS A 617 -12.11 -12.12 19.26
CA HIS A 617 -13.37 -12.82 19.53
C HIS A 617 -13.91 -12.38 20.87
N PHE A 618 -15.24 -12.32 20.97
CA PHE A 618 -15.86 -12.53 22.27
C PHE A 618 -15.72 -14.01 22.63
N VAL A 619 -15.48 -14.31 23.90
CA VAL A 619 -15.18 -15.67 24.33
C VAL A 619 -16.07 -16.11 25.46
N ASP A 620 -16.43 -17.40 25.47
CA ASP A 620 -16.93 -18.03 26.65
C ASP A 620 -15.75 -18.43 27.53
N ILE A 621 -15.96 -18.38 28.84
CA ILE A 621 -15.04 -18.90 29.87
C ILE A 621 -15.75 -19.90 30.79
N MET A 622 -17.06 -20.11 30.58
CA MET A 622 -17.94 -20.81 31.49
C MET A 622 -18.08 -22.29 31.13
N ASP A 623 -18.38 -22.60 29.87
CA ASP A 623 -18.48 -23.97 29.35
C ASP A 623 -17.15 -24.46 28.73
N GLY A 624 -16.14 -23.59 28.79
CA GLY A 624 -14.80 -23.80 28.25
C GLY A 624 -14.31 -22.51 27.59
N VAL A 625 -13.02 -22.21 27.71
CA VAL A 625 -12.45 -21.05 27.01
C VAL A 625 -12.63 -21.27 25.52
N GLY A 626 -13.33 -20.39 24.80
CA GLY A 626 -13.55 -20.57 23.36
C GLY A 626 -14.30 -19.39 22.72
N PRO A 627 -14.20 -19.18 21.40
CA PRO A 627 -14.94 -18.12 20.72
C PRO A 627 -16.45 -18.33 20.81
N LEU A 628 -17.19 -17.29 21.17
CA LEU A 628 -18.65 -17.27 21.14
C LEU A 628 -19.18 -17.14 19.71
N ARG A 629 -20.39 -17.67 19.50
CA ARG A 629 -21.19 -17.46 18.29
C ARG A 629 -21.87 -16.09 18.34
N GLU A 630 -22.32 -15.61 17.18
CA GLU A 630 -22.94 -14.29 17.06
C GLU A 630 -24.31 -14.19 17.77
N ASP A 631 -24.95 -15.32 18.05
CA ASP A 631 -26.22 -15.47 18.78
C ASP A 631 -26.04 -15.63 20.29
N GLU A 632 -24.81 -15.65 20.80
CA GLU A 632 -24.53 -15.83 22.22
C GLU A 632 -24.13 -14.51 22.90
N ASN A 633 -24.58 -14.31 24.14
CA ASN A 633 -24.33 -13.07 24.88
C ASN A 633 -22.94 -13.09 25.56
N PRO A 634 -21.99 -12.20 25.18
CA PRO A 634 -20.65 -12.16 25.75
C PRO A 634 -20.54 -11.37 27.07
N VAL A 635 -21.63 -10.73 27.49
CA VAL A 635 -21.69 -9.91 28.70
C VAL A 635 -21.88 -10.81 29.92
N TRP A 636 -21.19 -10.47 31.00
CA TRP A 636 -21.36 -11.10 32.32
C TRP A 636 -21.86 -10.14 33.41
N GLY A 637 -21.94 -8.84 33.12
CA GLY A 637 -22.64 -7.84 33.94
C GLY A 637 -22.65 -6.46 33.30
N TRP A 638 -23.52 -5.58 33.82
CA TRP A 638 -23.58 -4.16 33.43
C TRP A 638 -23.40 -3.26 34.64
N LEU A 639 -22.86 -2.06 34.39
CA LEU A 639 -22.70 -1.02 35.39
C LEU A 639 -23.32 0.28 34.91
N VAL A 640 -24.01 0.99 35.80
CA VAL A 640 -24.50 2.34 35.57
C VAL A 640 -24.08 3.19 36.77
N VAL A 641 -23.37 4.29 36.51
CA VAL A 641 -23.05 5.26 37.56
C VAL A 641 -24.31 6.06 37.85
N ASN A 642 -24.72 6.13 39.11
CA ASN A 642 -25.82 6.97 39.58
C ASN A 642 -25.20 8.24 40.19
N PHE A 643 -25.02 9.27 39.37
CA PHE A 643 -24.40 10.53 39.80
C PHE A 643 -25.15 11.21 40.96
N PRO A 644 -26.50 11.31 40.95
CA PRO A 644 -27.25 11.88 42.08
C PRO A 644 -26.96 11.25 43.45
N ASP A 645 -26.85 9.92 43.52
CA ASP A 645 -26.64 9.21 44.79
C ASP A 645 -25.17 8.88 45.07
N SER A 646 -24.24 9.33 44.21
CA SER A 646 -22.82 8.98 44.27
C SER A 646 -22.62 7.46 44.43
N GLY A 647 -23.32 6.69 43.59
CA GLY A 647 -23.38 5.24 43.66
C GLY A 647 -23.20 4.54 42.32
N LEU A 648 -23.00 3.23 42.38
CA LEU A 648 -22.83 2.35 41.24
C LEU A 648 -23.92 1.28 41.26
N GLN A 649 -24.79 1.30 40.26
CA GLN A 649 -25.84 0.32 40.06
C GLN A 649 -25.31 -0.83 39.19
N LEU A 650 -25.54 -2.06 39.64
CA LEU A 650 -25.03 -3.27 39.01
C LEU A 650 -26.19 -4.11 38.48
N PHE A 651 -26.07 -4.62 37.27
CA PHE A 651 -27.08 -5.45 36.62
C PHE A 651 -26.47 -6.75 36.08
N GLN A 652 -27.27 -7.81 36.01
CA GLN A 652 -26.90 -9.09 35.40
C GLN A 652 -26.78 -8.95 33.88
N ALA A 653 -26.17 -9.95 33.23
CA ALA A 653 -25.95 -9.97 31.78
C ALA A 653 -27.20 -9.67 30.92
N ASP A 654 -28.39 -10.03 31.39
CA ASP A 654 -29.67 -9.84 30.71
C ASP A 654 -30.39 -8.52 31.06
N GLY A 655 -29.75 -7.64 31.84
CA GLY A 655 -30.28 -6.34 32.26
C GLY A 655 -31.04 -6.33 33.57
N THR A 656 -31.22 -7.48 34.24
CA THR A 656 -31.90 -7.52 35.55
C THR A 656 -31.05 -6.86 36.63
N PHE A 657 -31.64 -5.94 37.38
CA PHE A 657 -30.97 -5.23 38.47
C PHE A 657 -30.48 -6.18 39.56
N CYS A 658 -29.26 -5.99 40.09
CA CYS A 658 -28.70 -6.78 41.18
C CYS A 658 -28.72 -6.02 42.50
N ARG A 659 -28.01 -4.89 42.56
CA ARG A 659 -27.86 -4.06 43.76
C ARG A 659 -27.23 -2.71 43.41
N GLU A 660 -27.26 -1.80 44.36
CA GLU A 660 -26.52 -0.54 44.31
C GLU A 660 -25.47 -0.48 45.42
N ILE A 661 -24.30 0.09 45.10
CA ILE A 661 -23.23 0.36 46.06
C ILE A 661 -22.92 1.85 46.02
N ARG A 662 -23.08 2.54 47.15
CA ARG A 662 -22.88 3.99 47.27
C ARG A 662 -21.81 4.34 48.29
N PHE A 663 -21.23 5.52 48.15
CA PHE A 663 -20.36 6.08 49.19
C PHE A 663 -21.19 6.46 50.43
N GLY A 664 -20.70 6.13 51.62
CA GLY A 664 -21.34 6.50 52.88
C GLY A 664 -21.26 5.43 53.97
N GLY A 665 -21.88 5.71 55.12
CA GLY A 665 -21.91 4.80 56.26
C GLY A 665 -20.57 4.63 57.01
N PRO A 666 -20.55 3.86 58.12
CA PRO A 666 -19.38 3.76 59.00
C PRO A 666 -18.14 3.10 58.37
N LYS A 667 -18.34 2.30 57.31
CA LYS A 667 -17.27 1.60 56.58
C LYS A 667 -16.82 2.34 55.31
N GLY A 668 -17.38 3.52 55.03
CA GLY A 668 -17.10 4.32 53.82
C GLY A 668 -17.90 3.92 52.58
N THR A 669 -18.50 2.73 52.58
CA THR A 669 -19.46 2.26 51.56
C THR A 669 -20.74 1.72 52.20
N LEU A 670 -21.85 1.86 51.49
CA LEU A 670 -23.13 1.23 51.78
C LEU A 670 -23.56 0.42 50.57
N ALA A 671 -23.66 -0.90 50.73
CA ALA A 671 -24.27 -1.77 49.74
C ALA A 671 -25.74 -1.99 50.11
N SER A 672 -26.67 -1.79 49.18
CA SER A 672 -28.07 -2.16 49.36
C SER A 672 -28.18 -3.67 49.58
N ASP A 673 -29.23 -4.16 50.24
CA ASP A 673 -29.56 -5.58 50.19
C ASP A 673 -29.80 -6.01 48.73
N ASP A 674 -29.69 -7.31 48.49
CA ASP A 674 -29.83 -7.85 47.14
C ASP A 674 -31.22 -7.50 46.58
N TRP A 675 -31.26 -7.11 45.32
CA TRP A 675 -32.43 -6.77 44.50
C TRP A 675 -33.13 -5.45 44.85
N LEU A 676 -32.89 -4.84 46.02
CA LEU A 676 -33.58 -3.60 46.42
C LEU A 676 -33.29 -2.43 45.47
N PRO A 677 -34.31 -1.69 45.00
CA PRO A 677 -35.69 -1.65 45.51
C PRO A 677 -36.66 -2.71 44.98
N PHE A 678 -36.21 -3.57 44.08
CA PHE A 678 -37.02 -4.64 43.47
C PHE A 678 -37.01 -5.92 44.32
N GLY A 679 -37.98 -6.80 44.08
CA GLY A 679 -37.96 -8.17 44.57
C GLY A 679 -37.04 -9.07 43.73
N PRO A 680 -36.59 -10.22 44.28
CA PRO A 680 -35.80 -11.18 43.53
C PRO A 680 -36.59 -11.72 42.32
N PRO A 681 -35.92 -11.99 41.18
CA PRO A 681 -36.58 -12.60 40.04
C PRO A 681 -37.06 -14.02 40.37
N ARG A 682 -38.11 -14.50 39.69
CA ARG A 682 -38.74 -15.81 39.98
C ARG A 682 -37.78 -17.00 39.87
N ASP A 683 -36.74 -16.86 39.05
CA ASP A 683 -35.69 -17.83 38.78
C ASP A 683 -34.36 -17.50 39.50
N ALA A 684 -34.38 -16.63 40.53
CA ALA A 684 -33.18 -16.20 41.26
C ALA A 684 -32.31 -17.37 41.78
N ALA A 685 -32.94 -18.44 42.26
CA ALA A 685 -32.23 -19.62 42.77
C ALA A 685 -31.48 -20.40 41.66
N ASP A 686 -32.01 -20.38 40.43
CA ASP A 686 -31.35 -21.02 39.28
C ASP A 686 -30.30 -20.08 38.67
N ARG A 687 -30.56 -18.78 38.64
CA ARG A 687 -29.58 -17.75 38.25
C ARG A 687 -28.36 -17.72 39.16
N ALA A 688 -28.54 -17.95 40.46
CA ALA A 688 -27.44 -18.02 41.42
C ALA A 688 -26.44 -19.17 41.13
N LYS A 689 -26.86 -20.19 40.37
CA LYS A 689 -25.98 -21.28 39.91
C LYS A 689 -25.16 -20.90 38.67
N SER A 690 -25.50 -19.78 38.01
CA SER A 690 -24.77 -19.29 36.83
C SER A 690 -23.38 -18.81 37.23
N THR A 691 -22.36 -19.29 36.52
CA THR A 691 -20.97 -18.86 36.67
C THR A 691 -20.78 -17.38 36.32
N LYS A 692 -21.59 -16.81 35.41
CA LYS A 692 -21.61 -15.35 35.14
C LYS A 692 -22.02 -14.55 36.38
N VAL A 693 -23.03 -15.02 37.10
CA VAL A 693 -23.51 -14.39 38.33
C VAL A 693 -22.48 -14.56 39.45
N ALA A 694 -21.83 -15.73 39.55
CA ALA A 694 -20.75 -15.94 40.51
C ALA A 694 -19.55 -14.99 40.27
N GLN A 695 -19.12 -14.82 39.02
CA GLN A 695 -18.05 -13.90 38.63
C GLN A 695 -18.42 -12.44 38.92
N LEU A 696 -19.67 -12.04 38.62
CA LEU A 696 -20.20 -10.71 38.96
C LEU A 696 -20.23 -10.49 40.47
N ASN A 697 -20.69 -11.46 41.25
CA ASN A 697 -20.71 -11.39 42.71
C ASN A 697 -19.29 -11.23 43.29
N GLY A 698 -18.29 -11.92 42.71
CA GLY A 698 -16.88 -11.72 43.08
C GLY A 698 -16.41 -10.28 42.89
N PHE A 699 -16.85 -9.61 41.82
CA PHE A 699 -16.57 -8.20 41.58
C PHE A 699 -17.34 -7.26 42.53
N ILE A 700 -18.59 -7.58 42.81
CA ILE A 700 -19.43 -6.88 43.79
C ILE A 700 -18.80 -6.88 45.18
N GLU A 701 -18.23 -8.01 45.62
CA GLU A 701 -17.55 -8.08 46.93
C GLU A 701 -16.34 -7.14 47.00
N ARG A 702 -15.61 -6.92 45.90
CA ARG A 702 -14.49 -5.96 45.87
C ARG A 702 -14.97 -4.52 45.91
N LEU A 703 -16.07 -4.20 45.24
CA LEU A 703 -16.68 -2.86 45.25
C LEU A 703 -17.19 -2.41 46.63
N LYS A 704 -17.32 -3.32 47.61
CA LYS A 704 -17.63 -2.93 49.00
C LYS A 704 -16.47 -2.22 49.69
N ASP A 705 -15.24 -2.30 49.18
CA ASP A 705 -14.14 -1.49 49.70
C ASP A 705 -14.22 -0.06 49.16
N ALA A 706 -14.05 0.93 50.05
CA ALA A 706 -14.23 2.34 49.71
C ALA A 706 -13.17 2.85 48.73
N SER A 707 -11.90 2.46 48.90
CA SER A 707 -10.82 2.83 47.99
C SER A 707 -10.99 2.15 46.64
N TYR A 708 -11.46 0.90 46.63
CA TYR A 708 -11.74 0.18 45.39
C TYR A 708 -12.86 0.83 44.58
N LEU A 709 -14.00 1.13 45.22
CA LEU A 709 -15.12 1.82 44.58
C LEU A 709 -14.71 3.20 44.05
N GLN A 710 -13.95 3.96 44.84
CA GLN A 710 -13.46 5.28 44.44
C GLN A 710 -12.56 5.21 43.20
N GLY A 711 -11.66 4.23 43.14
CA GLY A 711 -10.82 4.00 41.96
C GLY A 711 -11.64 3.70 40.71
N ILE A 712 -12.64 2.80 40.80
CA ILE A 712 -13.51 2.45 39.67
C ILE A 712 -14.34 3.64 39.19
N VAL A 713 -15.01 4.36 40.10
CA VAL A 713 -15.82 5.53 39.75
C VAL A 713 -14.97 6.63 39.12
N SER A 714 -13.79 6.92 39.68
CA SER A 714 -12.85 7.91 39.14
C SER A 714 -12.38 7.55 37.73
N MET A 715 -12.10 6.28 37.45
CA MET A 715 -11.79 5.79 36.11
C MET A 715 -12.95 5.99 35.13
N ILE A 716 -14.18 5.66 35.55
CA ILE A 716 -15.36 5.83 34.70
C ILE A 716 -15.58 7.32 34.37
N GLU A 717 -15.50 8.19 35.37
CA GLU A 717 -15.60 9.64 35.19
C GLU A 717 -14.52 10.18 34.24
N GLU A 718 -13.27 9.75 34.39
CA GLU A 718 -12.17 10.17 33.52
C GLU A 718 -12.36 9.67 32.08
N SER A 719 -12.79 8.42 31.91
CA SER A 719 -13.06 7.84 30.59
C SER A 719 -14.25 8.51 29.89
N SER A 720 -15.26 8.96 30.64
CA SER A 720 -16.46 9.61 30.09
C SER A 720 -16.13 10.91 29.35
N LYS A 721 -15.08 11.62 29.77
CA LYS A 721 -14.59 12.86 29.11
C LYS A 721 -14.05 12.63 27.70
N ASN A 722 -13.63 11.39 27.40
CA ASN A 722 -13.02 10.99 26.13
C ASN A 722 -13.89 9.99 25.33
N SER A 723 -15.14 9.78 25.76
CA SER A 723 -16.09 8.87 25.13
C SER A 723 -17.04 9.65 24.20
N PRO A 724 -17.43 9.09 23.04
CA PRO A 724 -18.37 9.76 22.16
C PRO A 724 -19.77 9.76 22.79
N ALA A 725 -20.57 10.76 22.40
CA ALA A 725 -21.97 10.85 22.79
C ALA A 725 -22.69 9.54 22.45
N ALA A 726 -23.59 9.11 23.35
CA ALA A 726 -24.42 7.95 23.08
C ALA A 726 -25.26 8.18 21.80
N PRO A 727 -25.58 7.13 21.03
CA PRO A 727 -26.43 7.27 19.85
C PRO A 727 -27.76 7.96 20.16
N ASN A 728 -28.35 8.68 19.21
CA ASN A 728 -29.62 9.40 19.42
C ASN A 728 -30.74 8.50 19.98
N ALA A 729 -30.78 7.24 19.55
CA ALA A 729 -31.72 6.24 20.06
C ALA A 729 -31.62 6.02 21.58
N TYR A 730 -30.44 6.21 22.19
CA TYR A 730 -30.24 6.19 23.63
C TYR A 730 -30.37 7.60 24.25
N ALA A 731 -29.84 8.63 23.60
CA ALA A 731 -29.86 10.01 24.12
C ALA A 731 -31.28 10.60 24.26
N GLU A 732 -32.24 10.13 23.45
CA GLU A 732 -33.65 10.54 23.52
C GLU A 732 -34.42 9.87 24.69
N THR A 733 -33.78 8.94 25.40
CA THR A 733 -34.40 8.23 26.54
C THR A 733 -34.19 9.02 27.83
N LEU A 734 -35.21 9.05 28.69
CA LEU A 734 -35.12 9.70 30.02
C LEU A 734 -33.96 9.15 30.87
N ALA A 735 -33.53 7.91 30.61
CA ALA A 735 -32.44 7.23 31.31
C ALA A 735 -31.04 7.79 30.97
N SER A 736 -30.90 8.58 29.91
CA SER A 736 -29.67 9.33 29.62
C SER A 736 -29.24 10.27 30.76
N VAL A 737 -30.18 10.65 31.64
CA VAL A 737 -29.95 11.49 32.83
C VAL A 737 -29.14 10.77 33.91
N ILE A 738 -29.20 9.43 34.00
CA ILE A 738 -28.56 8.65 35.07
C ILE A 738 -27.07 8.49 34.79
N GLY A 739 -26.72 8.24 33.53
CA GLY A 739 -25.36 7.92 33.10
C GLY A 739 -25.36 6.97 31.90
N LYS A 740 -24.18 6.71 31.35
CA LYS A 740 -23.98 5.80 30.21
C LYS A 740 -23.74 4.36 30.73
N PRO A 741 -24.50 3.34 30.32
CA PRO A 741 -24.29 1.97 30.76
C PRO A 741 -22.98 1.41 30.20
N LEU A 742 -22.23 0.71 31.04
CA LEU A 742 -20.98 0.06 30.70
C LEU A 742 -21.15 -1.45 30.77
N ALA A 743 -20.48 -2.16 29.86
CA ALA A 743 -20.56 -3.61 29.76
C ALA A 743 -19.29 -4.27 30.31
N LEU A 744 -19.46 -5.34 31.08
CA LEU A 744 -18.40 -6.28 31.41
C LEU A 744 -18.45 -7.46 30.44
N VAL A 745 -17.42 -7.62 29.62
CA VAL A 745 -17.36 -8.62 28.56
C VAL A 745 -16.13 -9.50 28.66
N ASN A 746 -16.22 -10.71 28.11
CA ASN A 746 -15.09 -11.61 27.94
C ASN A 746 -14.58 -11.52 26.51
N VAL A 747 -13.30 -11.18 26.33
CA VAL A 747 -12.69 -11.02 25.01
C VAL A 747 -11.37 -11.77 24.92
N GLY A 748 -11.05 -12.27 23.73
CA GLY A 748 -9.85 -13.04 23.46
C GLY A 748 -9.21 -12.70 22.12
N TRP A 749 -7.88 -12.70 22.09
CA TRP A 749 -7.09 -12.46 20.88
C TRP A 749 -6.09 -13.57 20.62
N SER A 750 -5.81 -13.83 19.34
CA SER A 750 -4.74 -14.73 18.90
C SER A 750 -3.98 -14.15 17.71
N LEU A 751 -2.72 -14.55 17.57
CA LEU A 751 -1.86 -14.22 16.43
C LEU A 751 -1.66 -15.49 15.61
N GLU A 752 -2.39 -15.61 14.50
CA GLU A 752 -2.45 -16.82 13.68
C GLU A 752 -1.59 -16.68 12.42
N LEU A 753 -0.81 -17.71 12.13
CA LEU A 753 -0.02 -17.85 10.90
C LEU A 753 -0.83 -18.59 9.83
N ALA A 754 -0.64 -18.25 8.57
CA ALA A 754 -1.32 -18.90 7.45
C ALA A 754 -0.90 -20.36 7.23
N GLY A 755 0.33 -20.69 7.62
CA GLY A 755 0.95 -22.01 7.50
C GLY A 755 1.94 -22.24 8.63
N ASP A 756 2.63 -23.38 8.59
CA ASP A 756 3.68 -23.71 9.55
C ASP A 756 4.78 -22.64 9.55
N ALA A 757 5.55 -22.56 10.64
CA ALA A 757 6.69 -21.66 10.71
C ALA A 757 7.73 -22.06 9.66
N TYR A 758 8.08 -21.11 8.78
CA TYR A 758 9.17 -21.30 7.84
C TYR A 758 10.47 -21.60 8.58
N SER A 759 11.25 -22.53 8.02
CA SER A 759 12.56 -22.93 8.50
C SER A 759 13.65 -22.48 7.53
N ASN A 760 14.91 -22.49 7.99
CA ASN A 760 16.04 -22.24 7.11
C ASN A 760 16.11 -23.33 6.02
N GLN A 761 16.02 -22.93 4.74
CA GLN A 761 16.15 -23.81 3.57
C GLN A 761 17.48 -23.61 2.82
N SER A 762 18.45 -22.89 3.41
CA SER A 762 19.73 -22.64 2.73
C SER A 762 20.66 -23.85 2.78
N ASP A 763 21.29 -24.14 1.63
CA ASP A 763 22.29 -25.21 1.47
C ASP A 763 23.72 -24.78 1.88
N PHE A 764 23.92 -23.54 2.38
CA PHE A 764 25.23 -23.09 2.84
C PHE A 764 25.73 -24.00 3.98
N HIS A 765 26.97 -24.49 3.87
CA HIS A 765 27.58 -25.62 4.60
C HIS A 765 27.62 -25.57 6.15
N THR A 766 26.94 -24.63 6.80
CA THR A 766 26.64 -24.66 8.24
C THR A 766 25.32 -23.93 8.46
N ALA A 767 24.20 -24.57 8.12
CA ALA A 767 22.86 -24.04 8.40
C ALA A 767 22.63 -24.02 9.92
N LEU A 768 23.04 -22.93 10.56
CA LEU A 768 22.69 -22.68 11.96
C LEU A 768 21.17 -22.41 12.02
N PRO A 769 20.45 -23.03 12.96
CA PRO A 769 19.06 -22.68 13.22
C PRO A 769 18.96 -21.25 13.73
N SER A 770 17.82 -20.59 13.53
CA SER A 770 17.60 -19.26 14.10
C SER A 770 17.60 -19.30 15.62
N ASP A 771 18.07 -18.23 16.26
CA ASP A 771 18.12 -18.12 17.73
C ASP A 771 16.72 -18.13 18.37
N LEU A 772 15.70 -17.76 17.60
CA LEU A 772 14.29 -17.72 17.98
C LEU A 772 13.42 -18.34 16.87
N SER A 773 12.38 -19.08 17.27
CA SER A 773 11.33 -19.62 16.40
C SER A 773 10.06 -18.74 16.43
N LEU A 774 9.19 -18.84 15.41
CA LEU A 774 7.85 -18.23 15.50
C LEU A 774 6.89 -19.06 16.37
N LEU A 775 6.98 -20.39 16.30
CA LEU A 775 6.11 -21.30 17.04
C LEU A 775 6.81 -21.81 18.29
N GLY A 776 6.12 -21.75 19.43
CA GLY A 776 6.55 -22.36 20.69
C GLY A 776 6.00 -23.78 20.83
N GLY A 777 6.85 -24.75 21.16
CA GLY A 777 6.41 -26.12 21.45
C GLY A 777 7.55 -27.12 21.62
N PRO A 778 7.28 -28.33 22.17
CA PRO A 778 8.28 -29.38 22.39
C PRO A 778 8.91 -29.94 21.10
N GLN A 779 8.35 -29.60 19.93
CA GLN A 779 8.89 -29.95 18.61
C GLN A 779 9.86 -28.89 18.04
N SER A 780 9.99 -27.72 18.67
CA SER A 780 10.98 -26.70 18.27
C SER A 780 12.36 -27.08 18.81
N SER A 781 13.34 -27.27 17.93
CA SER A 781 14.76 -27.47 18.30
C SER A 781 15.42 -26.21 18.88
N VAL A 782 14.71 -25.08 18.93
CA VAL A 782 15.18 -23.76 19.36
C VAL A 782 14.62 -23.40 20.75
N SER A 783 15.47 -22.92 21.65
CA SER A 783 15.16 -22.68 23.07
C SER A 783 14.20 -21.50 23.36
N GLY A 784 13.90 -20.65 22.37
CA GLY A 784 13.03 -19.48 22.52
C GLY A 784 12.12 -19.24 21.32
N HIS A 785 11.02 -18.51 21.55
CA HIS A 785 10.06 -18.13 20.51
C HIS A 785 9.71 -16.63 20.58
N TYR A 786 9.30 -16.06 19.46
CA TYR A 786 8.87 -14.66 19.38
C TYR A 786 7.55 -14.42 20.11
N THR A 787 7.48 -13.33 20.86
CA THR A 787 6.25 -12.83 21.48
C THR A 787 6.10 -11.35 21.18
N PHE A 788 4.90 -10.90 20.82
CA PHE A 788 4.63 -9.52 20.41
C PHE A 788 3.67 -8.85 21.39
N PRO A 789 4.01 -7.68 21.97
CA PRO A 789 3.08 -6.94 22.82
C PRO A 789 1.91 -6.41 22.00
N ILE A 790 0.71 -6.43 22.56
CA ILE A 790 -0.48 -5.84 21.98
C ILE A 790 -1.02 -4.74 22.89
N LYS A 791 -1.29 -3.58 22.31
CA LYS A 791 -2.00 -2.47 22.95
C LYS A 791 -3.50 -2.72 22.77
N ILE A 792 -4.23 -2.83 23.88
CA ILE A 792 -5.69 -2.92 23.91
C ILE A 792 -6.23 -1.54 24.22
N GLY A 793 -7.05 -0.99 23.32
CA GLY A 793 -7.61 0.34 23.44
C GLY A 793 -6.61 1.49 23.31
N ASP A 794 -7.12 2.71 23.18
CA ASP A 794 -6.29 3.93 23.16
C ASP A 794 -7.06 5.15 23.68
N LYS A 795 -6.65 5.71 24.83
CA LYS A 795 -7.33 6.86 25.43
C LYS A 795 -7.32 8.12 24.56
N ASN A 796 -6.39 8.23 23.61
CA ASN A 796 -6.28 9.38 22.71
C ASN A 796 -7.21 9.27 21.49
N ARG A 797 -7.93 8.16 21.34
CA ARG A 797 -8.84 7.92 20.22
C ARG A 797 -10.28 7.97 20.72
N LEU A 798 -11.01 9.00 20.28
CA LEU A 798 -12.42 9.25 20.62
C LEU A 798 -13.39 8.10 20.28
N PHE A 799 -13.00 7.15 19.42
CA PHE A 799 -13.85 6.04 18.97
C PHE A 799 -13.39 4.67 19.50
N ASP A 800 -12.61 4.64 20.59
CA ASP A 800 -12.22 3.41 21.26
C ASP A 800 -13.07 3.17 22.52
N GLY A 801 -13.72 2.01 22.60
CA GLY A 801 -14.63 1.68 23.70
C GLY A 801 -13.96 1.11 24.94
N THR A 802 -12.63 0.98 24.97
CA THR A 802 -11.93 0.31 26.08
C THR A 802 -11.76 1.23 27.29
N ILE A 803 -12.32 0.85 28.44
CA ILE A 803 -12.15 1.59 29.70
C ILE A 803 -11.05 0.94 30.55
N GLY A 804 -11.05 -0.38 30.66
CA GLY A 804 -10.01 -1.15 31.34
C GLY A 804 -10.24 -2.64 31.24
N TYR A 805 -9.30 -3.45 31.72
CA TYR A 805 -9.45 -4.90 31.72
C TYR A 805 -8.76 -5.60 32.90
N PHE A 806 -9.26 -6.78 33.25
CA PHE A 806 -8.71 -7.69 34.23
C PHE A 806 -7.95 -8.82 33.54
N SER A 807 -6.77 -9.14 34.07
CA SER A 807 -5.98 -10.29 33.64
C SER A 807 -6.54 -11.59 34.25
N PRO A 808 -6.43 -12.74 33.56
CA PRO A 808 -6.83 -14.03 34.13
C PRO A 808 -5.90 -14.42 35.28
N ARG A 809 -6.39 -15.22 36.23
CA ARG A 809 -5.55 -15.81 37.29
C ARG A 809 -4.53 -16.80 36.68
N SER A 810 -3.47 -17.09 37.42
CA SER A 810 -2.44 -18.07 37.02
C SER A 810 -3.04 -19.44 36.67
N LYS A 811 -2.48 -20.11 35.65
CA LYS A 811 -2.92 -21.45 35.22
C LYS A 811 -2.91 -22.42 36.43
N GLY A 812 -4.07 -23.01 36.73
CA GLY A 812 -4.26 -23.97 37.83
C GLY A 812 -5.04 -23.44 39.03
N THR A 813 -5.19 -22.12 39.19
CA THR A 813 -6.01 -21.50 40.26
C THR A 813 -7.30 -20.87 39.76
N ALA A 814 -7.42 -20.63 38.45
CA ALA A 814 -8.62 -20.11 37.82
C ALA A 814 -9.72 -21.19 37.75
N THR A 815 -10.94 -20.85 38.19
CA THR A 815 -12.16 -21.65 37.98
C THR A 815 -13.15 -20.85 37.13
N ALA A 816 -14.16 -21.48 36.53
CA ALA A 816 -15.17 -20.77 35.74
C ALA A 816 -15.90 -19.67 36.54
N SER A 817 -16.01 -19.81 37.87
CA SER A 817 -16.63 -18.83 38.76
C SER A 817 -15.69 -17.77 39.34
N ASP A 818 -14.36 -17.95 39.22
CA ASP A 818 -13.32 -17.00 39.67
C ASP A 818 -12.14 -17.07 38.69
N PHE A 819 -12.38 -16.57 37.47
CA PHE A 819 -11.43 -16.69 36.36
C PHE A 819 -10.43 -15.52 36.33
N TYR A 820 -10.89 -14.32 36.69
CA TYR A 820 -10.10 -13.08 36.62
C TYR A 820 -9.50 -12.68 37.96
N ASN A 821 -8.31 -12.09 37.92
CA ASN A 821 -7.75 -11.41 39.08
C ASN A 821 -8.40 -10.03 39.22
N LEU A 822 -9.37 -9.93 40.13
CA LEU A 822 -10.12 -8.70 40.40
C LEU A 822 -9.37 -7.72 41.33
N ASP A 823 -8.16 -8.05 41.80
CA ASP A 823 -7.34 -7.13 42.60
C ASP A 823 -6.68 -6.03 41.78
N THR A 824 -6.54 -6.23 40.46
CA THR A 824 -5.82 -5.31 39.59
C THR A 824 -6.58 -5.12 38.28
N LEU A 825 -6.96 -3.88 38.01
CA LEU A 825 -7.59 -3.45 36.77
C LEU A 825 -6.60 -2.61 35.97
N HIS A 826 -6.27 -3.05 34.76
CA HIS A 826 -5.38 -2.30 33.87
C HIS A 826 -6.17 -1.25 33.08
N THR A 827 -5.76 0.01 33.17
CA THR A 827 -6.44 1.14 32.50
C THR A 827 -5.48 2.28 32.13
N TYR A 828 -5.89 3.13 31.19
CA TYR A 828 -5.19 4.38 30.86
C TYR A 828 -5.61 5.58 31.74
N TYR A 829 -6.62 5.38 32.60
CA TYR A 829 -7.33 6.40 33.37
C TYR A 829 -7.02 6.28 34.88
N VAL A 830 -5.81 6.70 35.25
CA VAL A 830 -5.24 6.55 36.61
C VAL A 830 -5.10 7.89 37.35
N SER A 831 -5.81 8.93 36.91
CA SER A 831 -5.74 10.24 37.57
C SER A 831 -6.28 10.14 39.01
N ASN A 832 -5.63 10.85 39.94
CA ASN A 832 -5.98 10.93 41.37
C ASN A 832 -6.16 9.53 42.04
N PRO A 833 -5.07 8.83 42.41
CA PRO A 833 -5.17 7.50 43.01
C PRO A 833 -5.83 7.52 44.39
N ALA A 834 -6.69 6.54 44.69
CA ALA A 834 -7.46 6.41 45.93
C ALA A 834 -6.68 5.77 47.11
N GLY A 835 -5.35 5.83 47.07
CA GLY A 835 -4.45 5.24 48.08
C GLY A 835 -4.13 3.76 47.85
N THR A 836 -3.77 3.03 48.92
CA THR A 836 -3.28 1.64 48.85
C THR A 836 -4.33 0.59 48.45
N GLY A 837 -5.61 0.96 48.44
CA GLY A 837 -6.72 0.10 48.01
C GLY A 837 -7.25 0.39 46.59
N ASP A 838 -6.58 1.26 45.82
CA ASP A 838 -6.97 1.56 44.44
C ASP A 838 -6.60 0.38 43.51
N PRO A 839 -7.54 -0.21 42.76
CA PRO A 839 -7.27 -1.37 41.90
C PRO A 839 -6.60 -1.00 40.59
N ARG A 840 -6.53 0.29 40.24
CA ARG A 840 -6.08 0.72 38.91
C ARG A 840 -4.57 0.58 38.76
N SER A 841 -4.17 -0.04 37.66
CA SER A 841 -2.78 -0.16 37.21
C SER A 841 -2.64 0.53 35.85
N GLU A 842 -1.66 1.42 35.73
CA GLU A 842 -1.45 2.19 34.50
C GLU A 842 -0.98 1.29 33.35
N LEU A 843 -1.68 1.38 32.21
CA LEU A 843 -1.29 0.74 30.97
C LEU A 843 -0.11 1.47 30.31
N THR A 844 1.06 0.86 30.43
CA THR A 844 2.30 1.24 29.74
C THR A 844 2.77 0.12 28.81
N THR A 845 3.72 0.42 27.91
CA THR A 845 4.32 -0.56 27.01
C THR A 845 4.92 -1.79 27.72
N ALA A 846 5.33 -1.64 28.98
CA ALA A 846 5.82 -2.74 29.82
C ALA A 846 4.71 -3.68 30.31
N SER A 847 3.49 -3.16 30.48
CA SER A 847 2.33 -3.88 31.01
C SER A 847 1.44 -4.52 29.93
N TYR A 848 1.71 -4.26 28.65
CA TYR A 848 0.90 -4.77 27.55
C TYR A 848 0.93 -6.31 27.47
N PRO A 849 -0.23 -6.96 27.25
CA PRO A 849 -0.28 -8.40 27.07
C PRO A 849 0.49 -8.78 25.81
N LYS A 850 1.07 -9.98 25.81
CA LYS A 850 1.88 -10.48 24.70
C LYS A 850 1.16 -11.62 23.99
N LEU A 851 1.17 -11.59 22.67
CA LEU A 851 0.70 -12.69 21.81
C LEU A 851 1.89 -13.48 21.28
N SER A 852 1.77 -14.80 21.32
CA SER A 852 2.71 -15.70 20.64
C SER A 852 2.09 -16.12 19.30
N PRO A 853 2.85 -16.16 18.19
CA PRO A 853 2.36 -16.71 16.94
C PRO A 853 1.93 -18.17 17.13
N MET A 854 0.84 -18.55 16.48
CA MET A 854 0.31 -19.91 16.50
C MET A 854 -0.05 -20.38 15.10
N TRP A 855 0.10 -21.69 14.90
CA TRP A 855 -0.40 -22.42 13.74
C TRP A 855 -0.92 -23.76 14.24
N ILE A 856 -2.12 -24.13 13.83
CA ILE A 856 -2.70 -25.44 14.16
C ILE A 856 -2.80 -26.21 12.85
N PRO A 857 -2.09 -27.34 12.72
CA PRO A 857 -2.14 -28.12 11.49
C PRO A 857 -3.56 -28.68 11.28
N PRO A 858 -4.17 -28.47 10.10
CA PRO A 858 -5.50 -29.00 9.81
C PRO A 858 -5.49 -30.52 9.57
N PHE A 859 -4.32 -31.11 9.34
CA PHE A 859 -4.12 -32.54 9.11
C PHE A 859 -3.13 -33.12 10.13
N SER A 860 -3.27 -34.40 10.45
CA SER A 860 -2.34 -35.10 11.33
C SER A 860 -0.96 -35.25 10.68
N ASN A 861 0.11 -35.27 11.50
CA ASN A 861 1.48 -35.57 11.04
C ASN A 861 1.71 -37.08 10.79
N GLN A 862 0.64 -37.88 10.70
CA GLN A 862 0.68 -39.30 10.42
C GLN A 862 0.68 -39.53 8.89
N PRO A 863 1.18 -40.67 8.39
CA PRO A 863 1.32 -40.92 6.95
C PRO A 863 0.00 -40.91 6.17
N ASP A 864 -1.15 -40.91 6.85
CA ASP A 864 -2.49 -40.88 6.26
C ASP A 864 -3.04 -39.47 6.02
N LEU A 865 -2.38 -38.40 6.51
CA LEU A 865 -2.81 -37.00 6.41
C LEU A 865 -4.30 -36.81 6.81
N SER A 866 -4.78 -37.58 7.79
CA SER A 866 -6.17 -37.51 8.23
C SER A 866 -6.50 -36.11 8.77
N ALA A 867 -7.65 -35.55 8.40
CA ALA A 867 -8.11 -34.28 8.97
C ALA A 867 -8.21 -34.36 10.50
N VAL A 868 -7.73 -33.33 11.20
CA VAL A 868 -7.86 -33.24 12.65
C VAL A 868 -9.33 -33.09 13.02
N ASP A 869 -9.77 -33.82 14.05
CA ASP A 869 -11.13 -33.72 14.55
C ASP A 869 -11.50 -32.25 14.89
N PRO A 870 -12.64 -31.72 14.39
CA PRO A 870 -13.02 -30.33 14.59
C PRO A 870 -13.10 -29.90 16.05
N SER A 871 -13.50 -30.78 16.96
CA SER A 871 -13.60 -30.47 18.39
C SER A 871 -12.22 -30.32 19.02
N SER A 872 -11.26 -31.16 18.63
CA SER A 872 -9.86 -31.07 19.06
C SER A 872 -9.16 -29.83 18.50
N TYR A 873 -9.45 -29.46 17.24
CA TYR A 873 -8.99 -28.22 16.63
C TYR A 873 -9.51 -27.00 17.40
N ALA A 874 -10.82 -26.95 17.66
CA ALA A 874 -11.46 -25.87 18.40
C ALA A 874 -10.90 -25.74 19.82
N ALA A 875 -10.71 -26.86 20.54
CA ALA A 875 -10.12 -26.89 21.88
C ALA A 875 -8.64 -26.44 21.90
N THR A 876 -7.89 -26.69 20.82
CA THR A 876 -6.50 -26.23 20.68
C THR A 876 -6.44 -24.74 20.37
N TYR A 877 -7.32 -24.27 19.49
CA TYR A 877 -7.46 -22.84 19.18
C TYR A 877 -7.88 -22.03 20.41
N ALA A 878 -8.87 -22.52 21.15
CA ALA A 878 -9.29 -22.00 22.45
C ALA A 878 -8.13 -21.75 23.42
N ARG A 879 -7.24 -22.73 23.57
CA ARG A 879 -6.07 -22.64 24.48
C ARG A 879 -5.01 -21.63 24.03
N SER A 880 -5.04 -21.21 22.77
CA SER A 880 -4.12 -20.21 22.21
C SER A 880 -4.58 -18.76 22.41
N LEU A 881 -5.84 -18.55 22.81
CA LEU A 881 -6.40 -17.22 23.01
C LEU A 881 -5.82 -16.58 24.28
N THR A 882 -5.37 -15.34 24.16
CA THR A 882 -5.11 -14.47 25.30
C THR A 882 -6.42 -13.81 25.69
N VAL A 883 -7.01 -14.28 26.79
CA VAL A 883 -8.34 -13.85 27.28
C VAL A 883 -8.21 -12.80 28.38
N VAL A 884 -9.06 -11.77 28.35
CA VAL A 884 -9.21 -10.77 29.42
C VAL A 884 -10.68 -10.46 29.67
N GLY A 885 -11.00 -10.03 30.88
CA GLY A 885 -12.31 -9.49 31.25
C GLY A 885 -12.29 -7.98 31.08
N ALA A 886 -12.95 -7.45 30.07
CA ALA A 886 -12.89 -6.02 29.74
C ALA A 886 -14.13 -5.26 30.22
N LEU A 887 -13.91 -4.08 30.79
CA LEU A 887 -14.93 -3.06 31.00
C LEU A 887 -14.92 -2.12 29.79
N ILE A 888 -16.07 -2.04 29.10
CA ILE A 888 -16.17 -1.34 27.83
C ILE A 888 -17.39 -0.43 27.75
N ASP A 889 -17.28 0.58 26.90
CA ASP A 889 -18.42 1.28 26.31
C ASP A 889 -19.07 0.38 25.24
N PRO A 890 -20.33 -0.06 25.42
CA PRO A 890 -21.00 -0.99 24.50
C PRO A 890 -21.25 -0.41 23.10
N PHE A 891 -21.22 0.92 22.95
CA PHE A 891 -21.51 1.57 21.67
C PHE A 891 -20.28 1.71 20.76
N CYS A 892 -19.08 1.56 21.32
CA CYS A 892 -17.81 1.72 20.62
C CYS A 892 -17.09 0.38 20.44
N PRO A 893 -16.29 0.21 19.37
CA PRO A 893 -15.45 -0.97 19.21
C PRO A 893 -14.24 -0.94 20.16
N ILE A 894 -13.83 -2.13 20.62
CA ILE A 894 -12.53 -2.38 21.25
C ILE A 894 -11.51 -2.55 20.13
N ASN A 895 -10.48 -1.70 20.07
CA ASN A 895 -9.43 -1.85 19.08
C ASN A 895 -8.16 -2.47 19.68
N VAL A 896 -7.54 -3.38 18.95
CA VAL A 896 -6.23 -3.93 19.31
C VAL A 896 -5.18 -3.55 18.28
N TYR A 897 -4.00 -3.15 18.79
CA TYR A 897 -2.86 -2.71 18.01
C TYR A 897 -1.62 -3.53 18.38
N SER A 898 -0.96 -4.15 17.40
CA SER A 898 0.28 -4.90 17.62
C SER A 898 1.54 -4.20 17.11
N GLY A 899 1.37 -3.15 16.31
CA GLY A 899 2.47 -2.49 15.58
C GLY A 899 3.02 -3.30 14.40
N ILE A 900 2.66 -4.58 14.27
CA ILE A 900 3.15 -5.49 13.21
C ILE A 900 2.09 -5.85 12.17
N LEU A 901 0.80 -5.70 12.53
CA LEU A 901 -0.36 -6.03 11.71
C LEU A 901 -1.41 -4.92 11.84
N PRO A 902 -2.34 -4.80 10.87
CA PRO A 902 -3.40 -3.81 10.93
C PRO A 902 -4.23 -3.90 12.22
N PRO A 903 -4.71 -2.76 12.76
CA PRO A 903 -5.54 -2.76 13.96
C PRO A 903 -6.82 -3.58 13.76
N LYS A 904 -7.23 -4.32 14.79
CA LYS A 904 -8.41 -5.19 14.73
C LYS A 904 -9.52 -4.65 15.67
N PRO A 905 -10.66 -4.18 15.14
CA PRO A 905 -11.81 -3.81 15.96
C PRO A 905 -12.66 -5.03 16.34
N LEU A 906 -13.23 -5.02 17.55
CA LEU A 906 -14.22 -5.96 18.07
C LEU A 906 -15.39 -5.15 18.66
N ARG A 907 -16.61 -5.34 18.14
CA ARG A 907 -17.80 -4.54 18.51
C ARG A 907 -18.91 -5.42 19.03
N LEU A 908 -19.55 -4.98 20.12
CA LEU A 908 -20.75 -5.64 20.66
C LEU A 908 -21.94 -5.47 19.68
N LEU A 909 -22.66 -6.55 19.42
CA LEU A 909 -23.81 -6.50 18.51
C LEU A 909 -24.98 -5.72 19.14
N PRO A 910 -25.76 -4.97 18.34
CA PRO A 910 -26.87 -4.17 18.85
C PRO A 910 -27.85 -4.93 19.74
N TRP A 911 -28.28 -6.11 19.30
CA TRP A 911 -29.28 -6.91 20.01
C TRP A 911 -28.90 -7.21 21.47
N VAL A 912 -27.60 -7.37 21.77
CA VAL A 912 -27.10 -7.72 23.11
C VAL A 912 -27.41 -6.62 24.13
N TRP A 913 -27.18 -5.35 23.77
CA TRP A 913 -27.47 -4.25 24.67
C TRP A 913 -28.94 -3.84 24.61
N GLN A 914 -29.61 -3.99 23.46
CA GLN A 914 -31.05 -3.68 23.35
C GLN A 914 -31.91 -4.57 24.26
N GLU A 915 -31.62 -5.87 24.29
CA GLU A 915 -32.33 -6.81 25.17
C GLU A 915 -32.12 -6.43 26.65
N ALA A 916 -30.89 -6.14 27.04
CA ALA A 916 -30.58 -5.76 28.42
C ALA A 916 -31.24 -4.43 28.82
N PHE A 917 -31.18 -3.41 27.95
CA PHE A 917 -31.72 -2.08 28.23
C PHE A 917 -33.25 -2.06 28.29
N SER A 918 -33.92 -3.00 27.62
CA SER A 918 -35.37 -3.16 27.75
C SER A 918 -35.82 -3.53 29.19
N LYS A 919 -34.92 -4.08 30.01
CA LYS A 919 -35.20 -4.48 31.40
C LYS A 919 -34.63 -3.51 32.44
N MET A 920 -33.72 -2.63 32.03
CA MET A 920 -33.13 -1.64 32.92
C MET A 920 -34.10 -0.48 33.18
N THR A 921 -34.07 0.06 34.39
CA THR A 921 -34.82 1.23 34.80
C THR A 921 -33.98 2.09 35.73
N ALA A 922 -34.24 3.38 35.69
CA ALA A 922 -33.68 4.33 36.63
C ALA A 922 -34.41 4.30 37.95
N PHE A 923 -33.67 4.42 39.04
CA PHE A 923 -34.22 4.81 40.31
C PHE A 923 -33.17 5.59 41.13
N PHE A 924 -33.66 6.43 42.03
CA PHE A 924 -32.84 7.29 42.91
C PHE A 924 -33.33 7.17 44.34
N HIS A 925 -32.46 7.39 45.32
CA HIS A 925 -32.91 7.55 46.70
C HIS A 925 -33.68 8.87 46.87
N LEU A 926 -34.78 8.81 47.62
CA LEU A 926 -35.66 9.94 47.87
C LEU A 926 -36.02 9.96 49.36
N GLY A 927 -35.53 10.96 50.09
CA GLY A 927 -35.97 11.15 51.47
C GLY A 927 -35.28 12.28 52.27
N PRO A 928 -35.77 12.53 53.51
CA PRO A 928 -37.11 12.18 53.97
C PRO A 928 -38.14 13.19 53.41
N LEU A 929 -39.17 12.68 52.74
CA LEU A 929 -40.32 13.47 52.32
C LEU A 929 -41.38 13.47 53.40
N VAL A 930 -41.83 14.67 53.76
CA VAL A 930 -42.83 14.87 54.81
C VAL A 930 -44.20 14.94 54.14
N MET A 931 -45.07 13.98 54.46
CA MET A 931 -46.44 13.90 53.96
C MET A 931 -47.46 14.29 55.04
N THR A 932 -48.57 14.87 54.60
CA THR A 932 -49.67 15.34 55.47
C THR A 932 -50.74 14.27 55.73
N HIS A 933 -50.55 13.07 55.17
CA HIS A 933 -51.47 11.93 55.27
C HIS A 933 -50.74 10.65 55.69
N GLU A 934 -51.47 9.66 56.22
CA GLU A 934 -50.94 8.33 56.53
C GLU A 934 -50.74 7.49 55.25
N VAL A 935 -49.74 6.61 55.28
CA VAL A 935 -49.41 5.70 54.18
C VAL A 935 -50.42 4.54 54.14
N PRO A 936 -50.90 4.09 52.97
CA PRO A 936 -51.78 2.94 52.86
C PRO A 936 -51.18 1.66 53.49
N PRO A 937 -52.02 0.75 54.04
CA PRO A 937 -51.55 -0.53 54.56
C PRO A 937 -50.90 -1.39 53.45
N TYR A 938 -49.85 -2.12 53.80
CA TYR A 938 -49.09 -2.96 52.86
C TYR A 938 -49.98 -4.01 52.17
N SER A 939 -49.92 -4.05 50.84
CA SER A 939 -50.54 -5.08 50.01
C SER A 939 -49.47 -5.95 49.37
N THR A 940 -49.55 -7.26 49.59
CA THR A 940 -48.65 -8.25 48.98
C THR A 940 -48.78 -8.27 47.45
N GLU A 941 -49.96 -7.95 46.91
CA GLU A 941 -50.24 -7.91 45.46
C GLU A 941 -49.58 -6.72 44.74
N SER A 942 -49.14 -5.70 45.49
CA SER A 942 -48.52 -4.48 44.96
C SER A 942 -47.01 -4.43 45.21
N THR A 943 -46.39 -5.56 45.60
CA THR A 943 -44.94 -5.64 45.83
C THR A 943 -44.18 -5.52 44.52
N LEU A 944 -43.13 -4.70 44.48
CA LEU A 944 -42.26 -4.63 43.31
C LEU A 944 -41.50 -5.93 43.09
N THR A 945 -41.56 -6.42 41.86
CA THR A 945 -40.83 -7.59 41.38
C THR A 945 -39.83 -7.18 40.30
N ASP A 946 -39.11 -8.14 39.74
CA ASP A 946 -38.29 -7.99 38.54
C ASP A 946 -39.09 -7.48 37.32
N ARG A 947 -40.41 -7.66 37.32
CA ARG A 947 -41.36 -7.09 36.35
C ARG A 947 -42.07 -5.86 36.91
N TRP A 948 -41.27 -4.88 37.30
CA TRP A 948 -41.75 -3.62 37.87
C TRP A 948 -42.73 -2.87 36.95
N ASP A 949 -42.68 -3.10 35.64
CA ASP A 949 -43.55 -2.52 34.61
C ASP A 949 -45.00 -3.08 34.65
N GLN A 950 -45.19 -4.25 35.26
CA GLN A 950 -46.47 -4.97 35.33
C GLN A 950 -47.21 -4.77 36.66
N VAL A 951 -46.59 -4.10 37.63
CA VAL A 951 -47.18 -3.84 38.95
C VAL A 951 -48.07 -2.59 38.88
N ALA A 952 -49.34 -2.73 39.26
CA ALA A 952 -50.29 -1.62 39.29
C ALA A 952 -49.92 -0.60 40.39
N LEU A 953 -49.99 0.70 40.06
CA LEU A 953 -49.76 1.78 41.01
C LEU A 953 -50.89 1.84 42.04
N VAL A 954 -50.54 1.99 43.31
CA VAL A 954 -51.51 2.35 44.35
C VAL A 954 -51.76 3.86 44.24
N ALA A 955 -53.01 4.27 43.95
CA ALA A 955 -53.37 5.67 43.76
C ALA A 955 -53.31 6.44 45.10
N VAL A 956 -52.46 7.46 45.17
CA VAL A 956 -52.31 8.39 46.31
C VAL A 956 -52.05 9.80 45.74
N GLU A 957 -52.58 10.85 46.38
CA GLU A 957 -52.43 12.26 45.93
C GLU A 957 -51.03 12.87 46.16
N CYS A 958 -50.05 12.13 46.71
CA CYS A 958 -48.62 12.52 46.77
C CYS A 958 -47.73 11.29 47.07
N ALA A 959 -46.44 11.33 46.70
CA ALA A 959 -45.68 10.14 46.34
C ALA A 959 -44.32 9.94 46.98
N THR A 960 -44.10 8.71 47.45
CA THR A 960 -42.82 8.13 47.86
C THR A 960 -42.94 6.62 48.05
N MET A 961 -41.89 5.84 47.79
CA MET A 961 -41.89 4.42 48.17
C MET A 961 -41.60 4.32 49.68
N THR A 962 -42.50 3.74 50.47
CA THR A 962 -42.34 3.60 51.93
C THR A 962 -41.97 2.16 52.29
N PRO A 963 -41.00 1.90 53.21
CA PRO A 963 -40.79 0.57 53.75
C PRO A 963 -41.85 0.25 54.82
N VAL A 964 -42.74 -0.72 54.54
CA VAL A 964 -43.74 -1.19 55.52
C VAL A 964 -43.29 -2.47 56.24
N ALA A 965 -42.23 -3.10 55.72
CA ALA A 965 -41.36 -4.06 56.41
C ALA A 965 -39.94 -3.82 55.88
N ALA A 966 -38.89 -4.13 56.66
CA ALA A 966 -37.50 -3.73 56.41
C ALA A 966 -36.89 -4.14 55.04
N THR A 967 -37.61 -4.88 54.19
CA THR A 967 -37.11 -5.49 52.95
C THR A 967 -38.09 -5.49 51.76
N ALA A 968 -39.21 -4.74 51.77
CA ALA A 968 -40.18 -4.74 50.65
C ALA A 968 -40.76 -3.35 50.35
N PHE A 969 -40.83 -2.98 49.07
CA PHE A 969 -41.33 -1.68 48.59
C PHE A 969 -42.58 -1.83 47.72
N ILE A 970 -43.46 -0.82 47.76
CA ILE A 970 -44.67 -0.67 46.94
C ILE A 970 -44.51 0.60 46.08
N PRO A 971 -44.89 0.58 44.79
CA PRO A 971 -44.82 1.76 43.94
C PRO A 971 -46.03 2.68 44.19
N LEU A 972 -45.77 3.93 44.61
CA LEU A 972 -46.79 4.97 44.77
C LEU A 972 -46.75 5.98 43.61
N ALA A 973 -47.92 6.45 43.16
CA ALA A 973 -48.02 7.41 42.06
C ALA A 973 -47.74 8.85 42.50
N VAL A 974 -46.92 9.59 41.73
CA VAL A 974 -46.64 11.04 41.90
C VAL A 974 -47.58 11.85 41.01
N ASP A 975 -48.53 12.57 41.61
CA ASP A 975 -49.43 13.51 40.92
C ASP A 975 -48.98 14.98 41.10
N GLN A 976 -49.49 15.87 40.24
CA GLN A 976 -49.22 17.31 40.33
C GLN A 976 -49.90 17.89 41.57
N VAL A 977 -49.13 18.52 42.46
CA VAL A 977 -49.67 19.29 43.58
C VAL A 977 -50.36 20.54 43.05
N ALA A 978 -51.60 20.77 43.45
CA ALA A 978 -52.34 21.99 43.07
C ALA A 978 -51.57 23.25 43.53
N PRO A 979 -51.46 24.30 42.71
CA PRO A 979 -50.72 25.50 43.08
C PRO A 979 -51.42 26.25 44.24
N GLY A 980 -50.79 26.26 45.42
CA GLY A 980 -51.26 26.98 46.61
C GLY A 980 -50.52 26.55 47.89
N VAL A 981 -50.51 27.41 48.91
CA VAL A 981 -49.98 27.07 50.24
C VAL A 981 -51.08 26.39 51.05
N ALA A 982 -50.94 25.08 51.31
CA ALA A 982 -51.84 24.34 52.19
C ALA A 982 -51.27 24.28 53.63
N PHE A 983 -52.10 24.55 54.63
CA PHE A 983 -51.75 24.47 56.05
C PHE A 983 -52.46 23.27 56.70
N ASP A 984 -51.99 22.07 56.41
CA ASP A 984 -52.56 20.85 57.00
C ASP A 984 -52.10 20.66 58.45
N LYS A 985 -52.97 20.15 59.31
CA LYS A 985 -52.68 19.91 60.74
C LYS A 985 -51.88 18.61 60.93
N ALA A 986 -50.86 18.65 61.80
CA ALA A 986 -50.09 17.49 62.23
C ALA A 986 -50.97 16.38 62.84
N PRO A 987 -50.57 15.09 62.77
CA PRO A 987 -49.21 14.58 62.53
C PRO A 987 -48.81 14.46 61.05
N TYR A 988 -47.55 14.77 60.76
CA TYR A 988 -46.93 14.52 59.45
C TYR A 988 -46.19 13.18 59.47
N THR A 989 -46.27 12.44 58.37
CA THR A 989 -45.56 11.17 58.18
C THR A 989 -44.29 11.43 57.37
N ALA A 990 -43.13 11.10 57.93
CA ALA A 990 -41.87 11.15 57.18
C ALA A 990 -41.68 9.83 56.43
N ILE A 991 -41.38 9.91 55.14
CA ILE A 991 -41.19 8.76 54.27
C ILE A 991 -39.82 8.86 53.60
N GLU A 992 -39.13 7.73 53.57
CA GLU A 992 -37.87 7.54 52.88
C GLU A 992 -37.99 6.31 51.96
N GLY A 993 -37.46 6.39 50.75
CA GLY A 993 -37.38 5.26 49.84
C GLY A 993 -36.75 5.62 48.50
N TYR A 994 -37.35 5.14 47.42
CA TYR A 994 -36.82 5.30 46.07
C TYR A 994 -37.80 6.06 45.16
N LEU A 995 -37.26 6.78 44.19
CA LEU A 995 -37.98 7.37 43.07
C LEU A 995 -37.62 6.62 41.81
N GLN A 996 -38.57 5.90 41.22
CA GLN A 996 -38.36 5.13 40.01
C GLN A 996 -38.97 5.80 38.77
N MET A 997 -38.30 5.71 37.63
CA MET A 997 -38.89 6.12 36.35
C MET A 997 -39.85 5.06 35.78
N ARG A 998 -40.95 5.52 35.17
CA ARG A 998 -42.06 4.66 34.69
C ARG A 998 -41.74 3.88 33.40
N ARG A 999 -40.66 4.19 32.70
CA ARG A 999 -40.31 3.57 31.39
C ARG A 999 -38.92 2.96 31.44
N ALA A 1000 -38.77 1.80 30.81
CA ALA A 1000 -37.49 1.16 30.59
C ALA A 1000 -36.59 2.04 29.71
N ILE A 1001 -35.28 1.77 29.74
CA ILE A 1001 -34.28 2.52 28.99
C ILE A 1001 -34.58 2.48 27.48
N GLU A 1002 -34.93 1.32 26.92
CA GLU A 1002 -35.30 1.19 25.51
C GLU A 1002 -36.71 0.59 25.40
N LYS A 1003 -37.60 1.25 24.65
CA LYS A 1003 -38.93 0.72 24.33
C LYS A 1003 -38.89 0.25 22.88
N THR A 1004 -38.87 -1.05 22.63
CA THR A 1004 -39.32 -1.57 21.34
C THR A 1004 -40.78 -1.15 21.16
N SER A 1005 -41.05 -0.48 20.05
CA SER A 1005 -42.39 -0.09 19.59
C SER A 1005 -43.37 -1.24 19.62
#